data_AF-A0A1I7NSF1-F1
#
_entry.id   AF-A0A1I7NSF1-F1
#
_cell.length_a   1.000
_cell.length_b   1.000
_cell.length_c   1.000
_cell.angle_alpha   90.00
_cell.angle_beta   90.00
_cell.angle_gamma   90.00
#
_symmetry.space_group_name_H-M   'P 1'
#
loop_
_entity.id
_entity.type
_entity.pdbx_description
1 polymer ?
#
loop_
_entity_poly.entity_id
_entity_poly.type
_entity_poly.pdbx_seq_one_letter_code
_entity_poly.pdbx_strand_id
1 'polypeptide(L)'
;MALEFKGIGQGVARRLRTHWKHFSRDEAGNFVLLAALVLPVLIGSSALAIEYGMGLVTRSQNQRVADMSAFAGALRYTGDRSETAMTDAALQIAALNGIEPDKVTVSLVPSPRGEGEAVQVDIHAAQPILLGTILGADNTLEIKTKAFAALGSEGEGACIIALDGRQSGVVLSGGTSLSASTCSVASNASVQVPCGTSIIAEAVYYDTAPPNQGCSGIRSPDNGPGKISKQATPDPLSGHAGIAAATGRMSAVATLPNIVLPPTSGGPDITFGYNVQAEVAAKVAQAGCALGTTPAYSGEWIVNCPATGTQKFGTIRVTGKSLAFNVSGQPGKRYEFSGGIVVESGAKASFPPGTYVVAKGISASGGSTVSFGAGTFMIGPNAFPCSWDSSNHSICSAANLSFAGPSTFVLASGFYTGGGARLVLGAGDDNLFDLGRAASGNSVMLGGGAYTVMGDAIRRPEAFRLRGHFNGGGGGSCTVVSAAPQHDIDGSVMLSGGVILGAGVYTVNGSLLLGSTGGGGASCQGRTVSVEAIDVTITVSGKTGVASGNCAGTAFCVSAGYSNVVFRAPTSGPTKGMAVLGPADGRTAGASLVAGASNARISGAFYFPTGPIVMGGGSSLGGGGGDCLQLIGSRIALSGGANAASNCLEGGPGGTNKKVSLIQ
;
A
#
# COMPACT_ATOMS: atom_id res chain seq x y z
N MET A 1 47.86 22.57 -95.88
CA MET A 1 46.58 22.77 -96.58
C MET A 1 45.95 24.03 -96.03
N ALA A 2 45.86 25.05 -96.86
CA ALA A 2 45.17 26.30 -96.56
C ALA A 2 43.69 26.06 -96.30
N LEU A 3 43.07 26.87 -95.45
CA LEU A 3 41.73 27.39 -95.70
C LEU A 3 41.56 28.71 -94.94
N GLU A 4 41.55 29.78 -95.74
CA GLU A 4 41.01 31.10 -95.42
C GLU A 4 39.63 30.97 -94.76
N PHE A 5 39.37 31.77 -93.73
CA PHE A 5 38.04 32.32 -93.50
C PHE A 5 38.13 33.83 -93.34
N LYS A 6 37.90 34.47 -94.49
CA LYS A 6 37.68 35.89 -94.71
C LYS A 6 36.26 36.22 -94.23
N GLY A 7 36.13 37.28 -93.44
CA GLY A 7 34.87 38.03 -93.32
C GLY A 7 33.81 37.49 -92.35
N ILE A 8 33.99 37.73 -91.05
CA ILE A 8 32.86 37.94 -90.13
C ILE A 8 33.13 39.23 -89.36
N GLY A 9 32.21 40.18 -89.48
CA GLY A 9 32.35 41.57 -89.05
C GLY A 9 32.84 41.72 -87.61
N GLN A 10 33.75 42.69 -87.43
CA GLN A 10 34.50 42.96 -86.20
C GLN A 10 33.62 43.23 -84.95
N GLY A 11 32.31 43.39 -85.09
CA GLY A 11 31.37 43.56 -83.98
C GLY A 11 30.98 42.27 -83.24
N VAL A 12 30.81 41.14 -83.95
CA VAL A 12 30.35 39.87 -83.33
C VAL A 12 31.51 39.08 -82.71
N ALA A 13 32.66 39.07 -83.39
CA ALA A 13 33.89 38.47 -82.87
C ALA A 13 34.37 39.13 -81.56
N ARG A 14 34.06 40.42 -81.36
CA ARG A 14 34.45 41.15 -80.15
C ARG A 14 33.58 40.80 -78.94
N ARG A 15 32.28 40.49 -79.10
CA ARG A 15 31.39 40.03 -78.00
C ARG A 15 31.65 38.57 -77.58
N LEU A 16 31.99 37.68 -78.52
CA LEU A 16 32.39 36.30 -78.21
C LEU A 16 33.79 36.25 -77.59
N ARG A 17 34.74 37.07 -78.07
CA ARG A 17 36.08 37.16 -77.46
C ARG A 17 36.08 37.75 -76.05
N THR A 18 35.18 38.65 -75.68
CA THR A 18 35.10 39.12 -74.29
C THR A 18 34.55 38.06 -73.35
N HIS A 19 33.54 37.28 -73.75
CA HIS A 19 33.07 36.14 -72.94
C HIS A 19 34.13 35.04 -72.81
N TRP A 20 34.88 34.76 -73.88
CA TRP A 20 35.93 33.73 -73.84
C TRP A 20 37.19 34.18 -73.09
N LYS A 21 37.53 35.48 -73.13
CA LYS A 21 38.59 36.06 -72.29
C LYS A 21 38.18 36.19 -70.82
N HIS A 22 36.89 36.34 -70.53
CA HIS A 22 36.39 36.23 -69.15
C HIS A 22 36.45 34.78 -68.68
N PHE A 23 36.04 33.80 -69.50
CA PHE A 23 36.16 32.37 -69.17
C PHE A 23 37.62 31.91 -69.02
N SER A 24 38.55 32.38 -69.84
CA SER A 24 39.98 31.99 -69.77
C SER A 24 40.77 32.73 -68.69
N ARG A 25 40.17 33.72 -68.02
CA ARG A 25 40.74 34.42 -66.86
C ARG A 25 39.92 34.17 -65.59
N ASP A 26 38.94 33.28 -65.67
CA ASP A 26 38.11 32.94 -64.53
C ASP A 26 38.87 31.95 -63.64
N GLU A 27 39.41 32.44 -62.53
CA GLU A 27 40.10 31.61 -61.52
C GLU A 27 39.14 30.58 -60.88
N ALA A 28 37.82 30.70 -61.13
CA ALA A 28 36.83 29.70 -60.77
C ALA A 28 37.00 28.35 -61.50
N GLY A 29 37.74 28.28 -62.62
CA GLY A 29 37.96 27.03 -63.37
C GLY A 29 38.74 25.95 -62.59
N ASN A 30 39.70 26.35 -61.73
CA ASN A 30 40.40 25.43 -60.85
C ASN A 30 39.48 24.90 -59.73
N PHE A 31 38.58 25.75 -59.24
CA PHE A 31 37.53 25.35 -58.31
C PHE A 31 36.56 24.35 -58.94
N VAL A 32 36.22 24.49 -60.23
CA VAL A 32 35.36 23.53 -60.94
C VAL A 32 36.02 22.15 -61.07
N LEU A 33 37.34 22.07 -61.31
CA LEU A 33 38.07 20.79 -61.36
C LEU A 33 38.17 20.11 -59.99
N LEU A 34 38.49 20.88 -58.94
CA LEU A 34 38.49 20.38 -57.56
C LEU A 34 37.08 19.97 -57.12
N ALA A 35 36.06 20.78 -57.42
CA ALA A 35 34.67 20.45 -57.15
C ALA A 35 34.22 19.20 -57.91
N ALA A 36 34.59 19.04 -59.19
CA ALA A 36 34.25 17.87 -59.99
C ALA A 36 34.87 16.56 -59.44
N LEU A 37 36.04 16.64 -58.80
CA LEU A 37 36.71 15.48 -58.18
C LEU A 37 36.22 15.21 -56.76
N VAL A 38 35.93 16.25 -55.97
CA VAL A 38 35.54 16.12 -54.55
C VAL A 38 34.04 15.86 -54.39
N LEU A 39 33.20 16.42 -55.26
CA LEU A 39 31.74 16.28 -55.17
C LEU A 39 31.27 14.81 -55.22
N PRO A 40 31.78 13.93 -56.11
CA PRO A 40 31.42 12.50 -56.08
C PRO A 40 31.83 11.80 -54.78
N VAL A 41 32.98 12.15 -54.20
CA VAL A 41 33.47 11.57 -52.93
C VAL A 41 32.60 12.01 -51.76
N LEU A 42 32.19 13.28 -51.72
CA LEU A 42 31.28 13.80 -50.69
C LEU A 42 29.87 13.21 -50.82
N ILE A 43 29.36 13.07 -52.04
CA ILE A 43 28.06 12.42 -52.29
C ILE A 43 28.12 10.94 -51.90
N GLY A 44 29.17 10.22 -52.30
CA GLY A 44 29.35 8.79 -51.98
C GLY A 44 29.51 8.52 -50.48
N SER A 45 30.26 9.36 -49.76
CA SER A 45 30.40 9.23 -48.30
C SER A 45 29.12 9.59 -47.55
N SER A 46 28.39 10.63 -47.97
CA SER A 46 27.09 11.00 -47.39
C SER A 46 26.04 9.92 -47.64
N ALA A 47 26.03 9.36 -48.84
CA ALA A 47 25.18 8.24 -49.21
C ALA A 47 25.41 7.01 -48.33
N LEU A 48 26.68 6.60 -48.17
CA LEU A 48 27.05 5.48 -47.30
C LEU A 48 26.64 5.74 -45.85
N ALA A 49 26.85 6.96 -45.35
CA ALA A 49 26.46 7.33 -43.99
C ALA A 49 24.94 7.23 -43.75
N ILE A 50 24.13 7.65 -44.73
CA ILE A 50 22.67 7.56 -44.65
C ILE A 50 22.21 6.10 -44.71
N GLU A 51 22.70 5.32 -45.68
CA GLU A 51 22.28 3.92 -45.86
C GLU A 51 22.72 3.03 -44.70
N TYR A 52 23.95 3.21 -44.22
CA TYR A 52 24.42 2.52 -43.01
C TYR A 52 23.65 2.97 -41.76
N GLY A 53 23.36 4.28 -41.65
CA GLY A 53 22.53 4.83 -40.57
C GLY A 53 21.13 4.23 -40.54
N MET A 54 20.46 4.10 -41.69
CA MET A 54 19.18 3.40 -41.80
C MET A 54 19.30 1.93 -41.43
N GLY A 55 20.36 1.25 -41.88
CA GLY A 55 20.63 -0.14 -41.48
C GLY A 55 20.78 -0.33 -39.97
N LEU A 56 21.43 0.60 -39.27
CA LEU A 56 21.53 0.58 -37.81
C LEU A 56 20.18 0.80 -37.11
N VAL A 57 19.34 1.70 -37.64
CA VAL A 57 17.98 1.92 -37.12
C VAL A 57 17.13 0.66 -37.29
N THR A 58 17.14 0.06 -38.50
CA THR A 58 16.44 -1.20 -38.77
C THR A 58 16.95 -2.32 -37.87
N ARG A 59 18.27 -2.43 -37.64
CA ARG A 59 18.84 -3.41 -36.69
C ARG A 59 18.33 -3.20 -35.27
N SER A 60 18.26 -1.96 -34.78
CA SER A 60 17.74 -1.67 -33.44
C SER A 60 16.26 -2.03 -33.31
N GLN A 61 15.45 -1.75 -34.34
CA GLN A 61 14.04 -2.14 -34.38
C GLN A 61 13.88 -3.66 -34.39
N ASN A 62 14.61 -4.36 -35.26
CA ASN A 62 14.57 -5.82 -35.36
C ASN A 62 15.04 -6.49 -34.07
N GLN A 63 16.01 -5.93 -33.36
CA GLN A 63 16.47 -6.47 -32.07
C GLN A 63 15.35 -6.42 -31.03
N ARG A 64 14.62 -5.30 -30.94
CA ARG A 64 13.46 -5.17 -30.04
C ARG A 64 12.37 -6.20 -30.39
N VAL A 65 12.12 -6.43 -31.67
CA VAL A 65 11.15 -7.45 -32.12
C VAL A 65 11.64 -8.85 -31.77
N ALA A 66 12.92 -9.16 -31.99
CA ALA A 66 13.52 -10.44 -31.62
C ALA A 66 13.41 -10.70 -30.11
N ASP A 67 13.68 -9.70 -29.27
CA ASP A 67 13.55 -9.80 -27.81
C ASP A 67 12.08 -10.08 -27.41
N MET A 68 11.11 -9.35 -27.97
CA MET A 68 9.69 -9.59 -27.71
C MET A 68 9.23 -10.98 -28.17
N SER A 69 9.66 -11.41 -29.36
CA SER A 69 9.33 -12.73 -29.92
C SER A 69 9.95 -13.86 -29.10
N ALA A 70 11.21 -13.73 -28.67
CA ALA A 70 11.86 -14.72 -27.80
C ALA A 70 11.14 -14.84 -26.46
N PHE A 71 10.78 -13.70 -25.84
CA PHE A 71 10.03 -13.69 -24.59
C PHE A 71 8.65 -14.33 -24.70
N ALA A 72 7.90 -14.00 -25.76
CA ALA A 72 6.56 -14.54 -25.99
C ALA A 72 6.57 -16.05 -26.29
N GLY A 73 7.51 -16.50 -27.14
CA GLY A 73 7.72 -17.92 -27.40
C GLY A 73 8.06 -18.67 -26.13
N ALA A 74 8.98 -18.13 -25.32
CA ALA A 74 9.34 -18.71 -24.03
C ALA A 74 8.16 -18.78 -23.07
N LEU A 75 7.34 -17.73 -22.96
CA LEU A 75 6.15 -17.73 -22.12
C LEU A 75 5.17 -18.83 -22.55
N ARG A 76 4.94 -18.99 -23.85
CA ARG A 76 4.05 -20.03 -24.37
C ARG A 76 4.61 -21.43 -24.14
N TYR A 77 5.92 -21.61 -24.31
CA TYR A 77 6.61 -22.87 -24.04
C TYR A 77 6.53 -23.27 -22.55
N THR A 78 6.61 -22.31 -21.63
CA THR A 78 6.53 -22.61 -20.17
C THR A 78 5.19 -23.18 -19.73
N GLY A 79 4.09 -22.85 -20.42
CA GLY A 79 2.75 -23.36 -20.11
C GLY A 79 2.52 -24.79 -20.61
N ASP A 80 2.80 -25.04 -21.89
CA ASP A 80 2.35 -26.26 -22.59
C ASP A 80 3.48 -27.25 -22.91
N ARG A 81 4.76 -26.87 -22.70
CA ARG A 81 5.97 -27.64 -23.12
C ARG A 81 5.98 -28.01 -24.61
N SER A 82 5.27 -27.25 -25.44
CA SER A 82 5.09 -27.52 -26.86
C SER A 82 5.94 -26.59 -27.71
N GLU A 83 6.87 -27.15 -28.48
CA GLU A 83 7.72 -26.39 -29.41
C GLU A 83 6.94 -25.78 -30.58
N THR A 84 5.83 -26.41 -31.00
CA THR A 84 4.94 -25.84 -32.02
C THR A 84 4.25 -24.59 -31.49
N ALA A 85 3.68 -24.66 -30.28
CA ALA A 85 3.04 -23.50 -29.66
C ALA A 85 4.03 -22.36 -29.36
N MET A 86 5.26 -22.69 -28.96
CA MET A 86 6.38 -21.74 -28.80
C MET A 86 6.68 -21.00 -30.11
N THR A 87 6.84 -21.76 -31.19
CA THR A 87 7.17 -21.22 -32.52
C THR A 87 6.04 -20.34 -33.03
N ASP A 88 4.79 -20.79 -32.93
CA ASP A 88 3.61 -20.03 -33.36
C ASP A 88 3.49 -18.68 -32.63
N ALA A 89 3.72 -18.66 -31.31
CA ALA A 89 3.65 -17.43 -30.51
C ALA A 89 4.77 -16.44 -30.88
N ALA A 90 6.02 -16.93 -31.05
CA ALA A 90 7.14 -16.08 -31.44
C ALA A 90 6.98 -15.49 -32.86
N LEU A 91 6.48 -16.31 -33.81
CA LEU A 91 6.17 -15.87 -35.17
C LEU A 91 5.00 -14.88 -35.21
N GLN A 92 3.97 -15.07 -34.37
CA GLN A 92 2.84 -14.14 -34.28
C GLN A 92 3.30 -12.74 -33.82
N ILE A 93 4.17 -12.65 -32.81
CA ILE A 93 4.71 -11.36 -32.36
C ILE A 93 5.57 -10.71 -33.42
N ALA A 94 6.37 -11.48 -34.16
CA ALA A 94 7.17 -10.96 -35.26
C ALA A 94 6.28 -10.39 -36.38
N ALA A 95 5.23 -11.13 -36.77
CA ALA A 95 4.27 -10.71 -37.77
C ALA A 95 3.51 -9.44 -37.37
N LEU A 96 3.09 -9.33 -36.09
CA LEU A 96 2.45 -8.12 -35.56
C LEU A 96 3.35 -6.88 -35.61
N ASN A 97 4.67 -7.08 -35.63
CA ASN A 97 5.66 -6.01 -35.74
C ASN A 97 6.21 -5.85 -37.17
N GLY A 98 5.55 -6.44 -38.16
CA GLY A 98 5.87 -6.25 -39.58
C GLY A 98 7.03 -7.09 -40.10
N ILE A 99 7.44 -8.14 -39.40
CA ILE A 99 8.45 -9.10 -39.86
C ILE A 99 7.75 -10.35 -40.39
N GLU A 100 8.02 -10.71 -41.65
CA GLU A 100 7.44 -11.90 -42.27
C GLU A 100 7.95 -13.20 -41.59
N PRO A 101 7.09 -14.23 -41.41
CA PRO A 101 7.48 -15.45 -40.70
C PRO A 101 8.68 -16.20 -41.29
N ASP A 102 8.91 -16.10 -42.61
CA ASP A 102 10.04 -16.74 -43.30
C ASP A 102 11.39 -16.08 -42.97
N LYS A 103 11.38 -14.88 -42.38
CA LYS A 103 12.56 -14.16 -41.91
C LYS A 103 12.95 -14.49 -40.47
N VAL A 104 12.15 -15.32 -39.79
CA VAL A 104 12.31 -15.60 -38.36
C VAL A 104 12.59 -17.07 -38.15
N THR A 105 13.69 -17.38 -37.46
CA THR A 105 13.98 -18.74 -36.99
C THR A 105 13.81 -18.78 -35.48
N VAL A 106 13.02 -19.74 -34.99
CA VAL A 106 12.78 -19.96 -33.56
C VAL A 106 13.27 -21.35 -33.20
N SER A 107 14.07 -21.46 -32.14
CA SER A 107 14.59 -22.75 -31.69
C SER A 107 14.77 -22.79 -30.17
N LEU A 108 14.56 -23.95 -29.58
CA LEU A 108 14.93 -24.23 -28.20
C LEU A 108 16.41 -24.63 -28.14
N VAL A 109 17.20 -23.93 -27.34
CA VAL A 109 18.65 -24.15 -27.21
C VAL A 109 19.08 -24.19 -25.75
N PRO A 110 20.25 -24.77 -25.42
CA PRO A 110 20.86 -24.57 -24.11
C PRO A 110 21.05 -23.08 -23.83
N SER A 111 20.73 -22.65 -22.61
CA SER A 111 20.87 -21.26 -22.19
C SER A 111 22.33 -20.79 -22.30
N PRO A 112 22.62 -19.66 -22.95
CA PRO A 112 23.96 -19.06 -23.00
C PRO A 112 24.55 -18.71 -21.61
N ARG A 113 23.72 -18.72 -20.56
CA ARG A 113 24.13 -18.51 -19.16
C ARG A 113 24.67 -19.78 -18.48
N GLY A 114 24.67 -20.93 -19.17
CA GLY A 114 25.24 -22.19 -18.69
C GLY A 114 24.28 -23.12 -17.95
N GLU A 115 23.11 -22.63 -17.52
CA GLU A 115 22.08 -23.40 -16.80
C GLU A 115 20.72 -23.25 -17.50
N GLY A 116 20.01 -24.36 -17.72
CA GLY A 116 18.65 -24.39 -18.28
C GLY A 116 18.54 -24.30 -19.82
N GLU A 117 17.31 -24.19 -20.30
CA GLU A 117 16.96 -24.02 -21.72
C GLU A 117 16.66 -22.54 -22.01
N ALA A 118 16.77 -22.11 -23.26
CA ALA A 118 16.38 -20.77 -23.70
C ALA A 118 15.70 -20.86 -25.07
N VAL A 119 14.71 -20.00 -25.29
CA VAL A 119 14.15 -19.78 -26.62
C VAL A 119 15.04 -18.77 -27.34
N GLN A 120 15.64 -19.20 -28.44
CA GLN A 120 16.43 -18.36 -29.33
C GLN A 120 15.54 -17.92 -30.51
N VAL A 121 15.54 -16.62 -30.80
CA VAL A 121 14.91 -16.05 -31.99
C VAL A 121 15.96 -15.32 -32.81
N ASP A 122 16.09 -15.72 -34.07
CA ASP A 122 16.92 -15.07 -35.08
C ASP A 122 16.03 -14.41 -36.12
N ILE A 123 16.26 -13.13 -36.39
CA ILE A 123 15.58 -12.38 -37.45
C ILE A 123 16.59 -11.97 -38.51
N HIS A 124 16.28 -12.30 -39.77
CA HIS A 124 17.07 -11.99 -40.95
C HIS A 124 16.30 -11.05 -41.87
N ALA A 125 16.64 -9.76 -41.88
CA ALA A 125 16.00 -8.78 -42.75
C ALA A 125 16.97 -8.29 -43.84
N ALA A 126 16.49 -8.18 -45.08
CA ALA A 126 17.25 -7.56 -46.17
C ALA A 126 16.86 -6.08 -46.29
N GLN A 127 17.80 -5.18 -46.03
CA GLN A 127 17.61 -3.75 -46.24
C GLN A 127 18.11 -3.39 -47.64
N PRO A 128 17.26 -2.87 -48.55
CA PRO A 128 17.72 -2.44 -49.86
C PRO A 128 18.69 -1.25 -49.72
N ILE A 129 19.79 -1.30 -50.47
CA ILE A 129 20.74 -0.18 -50.60
C ILE A 129 20.80 0.24 -52.07
N LEU A 130 20.71 1.55 -52.32
CA LEU A 130 20.61 2.14 -53.65
C LEU A 130 21.94 2.74 -54.09
N LEU A 131 22.62 3.47 -53.21
CA LEU A 131 23.82 4.21 -53.54
C LEU A 131 25.08 3.33 -53.44
N GLY A 132 25.11 2.36 -52.52
CA GLY A 132 26.16 1.33 -52.48
C GLY A 132 26.32 0.56 -53.80
N THR A 133 25.24 0.38 -54.56
CA THR A 133 25.28 -0.31 -55.87
C THR A 133 26.07 0.46 -56.93
N ILE A 134 26.10 1.79 -56.85
CA ILE A 134 26.89 2.65 -57.75
C ILE A 134 28.39 2.43 -57.53
N LEU A 135 28.78 2.01 -56.32
CA LEU A 135 30.15 1.69 -55.92
C LEU A 135 30.49 0.19 -56.04
N GLY A 136 29.59 -0.62 -56.63
CA GLY A 136 29.80 -2.05 -56.85
C GLY A 136 29.46 -2.96 -55.66
N ALA A 137 28.77 -2.46 -54.62
CA ALA A 137 28.23 -3.30 -53.56
C ALA A 137 26.93 -4.01 -54.00
N ASP A 138 26.60 -5.11 -53.33
CA ASP A 138 25.33 -5.80 -53.52
C ASP A 138 24.14 -4.87 -53.24
N ASN A 139 23.00 -5.09 -53.90
CA ASN A 139 21.82 -4.22 -53.79
C ASN A 139 21.04 -4.36 -52.47
N THR A 140 21.51 -5.20 -51.55
CA THR A 140 20.89 -5.42 -50.25
C THR A 140 21.94 -5.57 -49.16
N LEU A 141 21.62 -5.09 -47.96
CA LEU A 141 22.37 -5.29 -46.72
C LEU A 141 21.61 -6.27 -45.84
N GLU A 142 22.21 -7.43 -45.54
CA GLU A 142 21.62 -8.42 -44.63
C GLU A 142 21.78 -7.96 -43.17
N ILE A 143 20.67 -7.77 -42.48
CA ILE A 143 20.61 -7.40 -41.06
C ILE A 143 20.21 -8.63 -40.25
N LYS A 144 21.10 -9.06 -39.37
CA LYS A 144 20.89 -10.19 -38.44
C LYS A 144 20.72 -9.67 -37.02
N THR A 145 19.68 -10.13 -36.34
CA THR A 145 19.47 -9.90 -34.91
C THR A 145 19.15 -11.22 -34.22
N LYS A 146 19.71 -11.40 -33.03
CA LYS A 146 19.58 -12.61 -32.24
C LYS A 146 19.15 -12.24 -30.84
N ALA A 147 18.15 -12.93 -30.31
CA ALA A 147 17.65 -12.75 -28.95
C ALA A 147 17.48 -14.10 -28.26
N PHE A 148 17.68 -14.12 -26.94
CA PHE A 148 17.48 -15.29 -26.11
C PHE A 148 16.55 -14.98 -24.94
N ALA A 149 15.60 -15.87 -24.67
CA ALA A 149 14.76 -15.83 -23.49
C ALA A 149 14.98 -17.12 -22.68
N ALA A 150 15.64 -17.00 -21.53
CA ALA A 150 15.88 -18.12 -20.62
C ALA A 150 14.55 -18.66 -20.09
N LEU A 151 14.38 -19.97 -20.21
CA LEU A 151 13.26 -20.73 -19.67
C LEU A 151 13.62 -21.22 -18.28
N GLY A 152 12.88 -20.74 -17.28
CA GLY A 152 13.21 -21.04 -15.91
C GLY A 152 14.58 -20.48 -15.55
N SER A 153 14.82 -19.19 -15.87
CA SER A 153 15.95 -18.48 -15.24
C SER A 153 15.85 -18.78 -13.75
N GLU A 154 16.88 -19.44 -13.21
CA GLU A 154 17.05 -19.68 -11.79
C GLU A 154 17.19 -18.33 -11.10
N GLY A 155 16.04 -17.71 -10.91
CA GLY A 155 15.63 -16.90 -9.80
C GLY A 155 14.40 -17.61 -9.28
N GLU A 156 14.58 -18.79 -8.68
CA GLU A 156 13.56 -19.41 -7.80
C GLU A 156 12.96 -18.26 -7.01
N GLY A 157 11.66 -18.01 -7.18
CA GLY A 157 11.16 -16.68 -6.89
C GLY A 157 11.57 -16.25 -5.48
N ALA A 158 12.27 -15.13 -5.42
CA ALA A 158 12.82 -14.66 -4.17
C ALA A 158 11.68 -14.19 -3.28
N CYS A 159 11.60 -14.81 -2.11
CA CYS A 159 10.61 -14.47 -1.09
C CYS A 159 11.13 -13.37 -0.16
N ILE A 160 12.44 -13.10 -0.17
CA ILE A 160 13.07 -11.98 0.50
C ILE A 160 13.87 -11.19 -0.52
N ILE A 161 13.55 -9.91 -0.72
CA ILE A 161 14.15 -9.07 -1.76
C ILE A 161 14.56 -7.70 -1.18
N ALA A 162 15.82 -7.34 -1.35
CA ALA A 162 16.31 -5.97 -1.21
C ALA A 162 16.45 -5.32 -2.59
N LEU A 163 15.60 -4.33 -2.89
CA LEU A 163 15.44 -3.76 -4.23
C LEU A 163 16.45 -2.67 -4.59
N ASP A 164 16.96 -1.91 -3.62
CA ASP A 164 17.80 -0.73 -3.89
C ASP A 164 19.29 -1.11 -3.95
N GLY A 165 19.83 -1.16 -5.17
CA GLY A 165 21.26 -1.46 -5.41
C GLY A 165 22.24 -0.39 -4.92
N ARG A 166 21.76 0.79 -4.49
CA ARG A 166 22.59 1.85 -3.89
C ARG A 166 22.71 1.73 -2.36
N GLN A 167 21.89 0.90 -1.73
CA GLN A 167 21.91 0.66 -0.29
C GLN A 167 22.76 -0.57 0.06
N SER A 168 22.77 -0.94 1.34
CA SER A 168 23.55 -2.09 1.83
C SER A 168 22.93 -3.46 1.51
N GLY A 169 21.75 -3.51 0.87
CA GLY A 169 21.10 -4.77 0.49
C GLY A 169 20.49 -5.53 1.66
N VAL A 170 20.86 -6.81 1.79
CA VAL A 170 20.49 -7.69 2.91
C VAL A 170 21.63 -7.72 3.93
N VAL A 171 21.37 -7.30 5.16
CA VAL A 171 22.40 -7.18 6.22
C VAL A 171 21.98 -7.90 7.49
N LEU A 172 22.80 -8.84 7.95
CA LEU A 172 22.62 -9.56 9.21
C LEU A 172 23.68 -9.14 10.24
N SER A 173 23.33 -9.15 11.52
CA SER A 173 24.25 -8.81 12.62
C SER A 173 23.79 -9.36 13.97
N GLY A 174 24.72 -9.60 14.89
CA GLY A 174 24.39 -9.91 16.29
C GLY A 174 23.61 -11.22 16.50
N GLY A 175 24.02 -12.32 15.87
CA GLY A 175 23.44 -13.65 16.13
C GLY A 175 22.15 -13.99 15.36
N THR A 176 21.81 -13.22 14.32
CA THR A 176 20.55 -13.36 13.58
C THR A 176 20.56 -14.51 12.59
N SER A 177 19.40 -15.11 12.33
CA SER A 177 19.23 -16.10 11.27
C SER A 177 18.06 -15.76 10.34
N LEU A 178 18.24 -16.07 9.05
CA LEU A 178 17.24 -15.93 7.99
C LEU A 178 17.00 -17.31 7.37
N SER A 179 15.76 -17.79 7.39
CA SER A 179 15.39 -19.10 6.84
C SER A 179 14.39 -18.92 5.70
N ALA A 180 14.78 -19.31 4.51
CA ALA A 180 14.04 -19.27 3.25
C ALA A 180 14.11 -20.66 2.59
N SER A 181 13.74 -21.71 3.32
CA SER A 181 14.04 -23.10 2.93
C SER A 181 13.37 -23.57 1.63
N THR A 182 12.42 -22.81 1.10
CA THR A 182 11.60 -23.13 -0.08
C THR A 182 11.60 -22.00 -1.13
N CYS A 183 12.52 -21.05 -1.00
CA CYS A 183 12.63 -19.91 -1.89
C CYS A 183 14.03 -19.28 -1.82
N SER A 184 14.29 -18.32 -2.70
CA SER A 184 15.57 -17.60 -2.70
C SER A 184 15.55 -16.30 -1.91
N VAL A 185 16.75 -15.84 -1.55
CA VAL A 185 17.02 -14.50 -1.03
C VAL A 185 17.70 -13.68 -2.11
N ALA A 186 17.20 -12.49 -2.41
CA ALA A 186 17.74 -11.63 -3.45
C ALA A 186 18.11 -10.24 -2.92
N SER A 187 19.22 -9.71 -3.44
CA SER A 187 19.67 -8.34 -3.17
C SER A 187 20.16 -7.71 -4.46
N ASN A 188 19.59 -6.57 -4.85
CA ASN A 188 20.18 -5.75 -5.92
C ASN A 188 21.45 -5.02 -5.45
N ALA A 189 21.85 -5.21 -4.19
CA ALA A 189 23.15 -4.82 -3.67
C ALA A 189 23.96 -6.06 -3.24
N SER A 190 24.86 -5.92 -2.28
CA SER A 190 25.56 -7.06 -1.67
C SER A 190 24.68 -7.75 -0.60
N VAL A 191 25.15 -8.87 -0.09
CA VAL A 191 24.56 -9.59 1.05
C VAL A 191 25.64 -9.75 2.12
N GLN A 192 25.35 -9.29 3.35
CA GLN A 192 26.30 -9.28 4.47
C GLN A 192 25.87 -10.31 5.52
N VAL A 193 26.66 -11.39 5.65
CA VAL A 193 26.45 -12.50 6.60
C VAL A 193 27.74 -12.70 7.42
N PRO A 194 27.97 -11.88 8.46
CA PRO A 194 29.12 -12.04 9.36
C PRO A 194 29.09 -13.39 10.11
N CYS A 195 30.24 -13.83 10.62
CA CYS A 195 30.32 -15.01 11.50
C CYS A 195 29.34 -14.87 12.68
N GLY A 196 28.64 -15.96 13.00
CA GLY A 196 27.57 -15.98 14.01
C GLY A 196 26.19 -15.60 13.49
N THR A 197 26.06 -15.26 12.20
CA THR A 197 24.76 -15.10 11.52
C THR A 197 24.61 -16.15 10.41
N SER A 198 23.37 -16.42 9.97
CA SER A 198 23.13 -17.39 8.91
C SER A 198 21.98 -17.03 7.98
N ILE A 199 22.10 -17.46 6.72
CA ILE A 199 21.03 -17.51 5.73
C ILE A 199 20.90 -18.96 5.26
N ILE A 200 19.72 -19.55 5.40
CA ILE A 200 19.36 -20.84 4.79
C ILE A 200 18.39 -20.52 3.65
N ALA A 201 18.74 -20.80 2.40
CA ALA A 201 17.90 -20.48 1.25
C ALA A 201 18.15 -21.48 0.11
N GLU A 202 17.18 -21.64 -0.82
CA GLU A 202 17.41 -22.43 -2.04
C GLU A 202 18.55 -21.83 -2.88
N ALA A 203 18.53 -20.50 -3.05
CA ALA A 203 19.63 -19.72 -3.59
C ALA A 203 19.72 -18.30 -3.02
N VAL A 204 20.88 -17.67 -3.19
CA VAL A 204 21.14 -16.26 -2.88
C VAL A 204 21.59 -15.52 -4.14
N TYR A 205 20.85 -14.49 -4.53
CA TYR A 205 21.17 -13.62 -5.65
C TYR A 205 21.71 -12.26 -5.18
N TYR A 206 22.72 -11.75 -5.87
CA TYR A 206 23.32 -10.43 -5.65
C TYR A 206 23.58 -9.72 -6.98
N ASP A 207 23.62 -8.39 -7.02
CA ASP A 207 23.86 -7.66 -8.28
C ASP A 207 25.11 -6.76 -8.28
N THR A 208 25.57 -6.29 -7.11
CA THR A 208 26.74 -5.41 -7.01
C THR A 208 28.02 -6.16 -6.63
N ALA A 209 28.39 -6.11 -5.36
CA ALA A 209 29.56 -6.79 -4.82
C ALA A 209 29.20 -8.21 -4.32
N PRO A 210 30.07 -9.21 -4.52
CA PRO A 210 29.86 -10.56 -4.01
C PRO A 210 29.48 -10.58 -2.52
N PRO A 211 28.63 -11.51 -2.08
CA PRO A 211 28.26 -11.66 -0.68
C PRO A 211 29.47 -11.86 0.23
N ASN A 212 29.45 -11.21 1.39
CA ASN A 212 30.39 -11.48 2.47
C ASN A 212 29.78 -12.54 3.39
N GLN A 213 30.30 -13.77 3.34
CA GLN A 213 29.76 -14.92 4.10
C GLN A 213 30.78 -15.49 5.08
N GLY A 214 31.08 -14.72 6.13
CA GLY A 214 31.98 -15.16 7.20
C GLY A 214 31.54 -16.51 7.78
N CYS A 215 32.48 -17.44 7.93
CA CYS A 215 32.24 -18.76 8.52
C CYS A 215 31.21 -19.64 7.77
N SER A 216 31.07 -19.46 6.45
CA SER A 216 30.10 -20.20 5.61
C SER A 216 28.65 -20.05 6.10
N GLY A 217 28.28 -18.79 6.38
CA GLY A 217 26.95 -18.44 6.90
C GLY A 217 25.81 -18.60 5.91
N ILE A 218 26.07 -18.71 4.60
CA ILE A 218 25.04 -18.98 3.58
C ILE A 218 25.01 -20.48 3.27
N ARG A 219 23.86 -21.10 3.46
CA ARG A 219 23.66 -22.56 3.35
C ARG A 219 22.42 -22.90 2.54
N SER A 220 22.45 -24.06 1.90
CA SER A 220 21.28 -24.68 1.28
C SER A 220 20.36 -25.33 2.35
N PRO A 221 19.10 -25.67 2.03
CA PRO A 221 18.16 -26.26 3.00
C PRO A 221 18.60 -27.62 3.58
N ASP A 222 19.42 -28.37 2.85
CA ASP A 222 20.08 -29.61 3.31
C ASP A 222 21.36 -29.36 4.13
N ASN A 223 21.61 -28.10 4.51
CA ASN A 223 22.76 -27.62 5.29
C ASN A 223 24.11 -27.78 4.58
N GLY A 224 24.10 -27.94 3.25
CA GLY A 224 25.27 -27.83 2.38
C GLY A 224 25.68 -26.37 2.09
N PRO A 225 26.73 -26.15 1.27
CA PRO A 225 27.11 -24.83 0.80
C PRO A 225 25.96 -24.18 0.01
N GLY A 226 25.59 -22.95 0.34
CA GLY A 226 24.51 -22.26 -0.36
C GLY A 226 24.87 -21.89 -1.81
N LYS A 227 23.87 -21.95 -2.70
CA LYS A 227 23.99 -21.53 -4.10
C LYS A 227 23.99 -20.01 -4.18
N ILE A 228 25.09 -19.43 -4.67
CA ILE A 228 25.25 -17.96 -4.78
C ILE A 228 25.47 -17.62 -6.26
N SER A 229 24.60 -16.76 -6.80
CA SER A 229 24.68 -16.33 -8.21
C SER A 229 24.54 -14.82 -8.35
N LYS A 230 25.23 -14.25 -9.34
CA LYS A 230 25.15 -12.82 -9.64
C LYS A 230 23.99 -12.58 -10.61
N GLN A 231 22.95 -11.90 -10.15
CA GLN A 231 21.76 -11.58 -10.94
C GLN A 231 20.98 -10.40 -10.36
N ALA A 232 20.63 -9.44 -11.20
CA ALA A 232 19.65 -8.40 -10.88
C ALA A 232 18.26 -9.00 -10.67
N THR A 233 17.57 -8.60 -9.61
CA THR A 233 16.24 -9.07 -9.26
C THR A 233 15.22 -7.95 -9.45
N PRO A 234 14.28 -8.07 -10.41
CA PRO A 234 13.20 -7.10 -10.58
C PRO A 234 12.21 -7.22 -9.41
N ASP A 235 11.50 -6.12 -9.13
CA ASP A 235 10.40 -6.12 -8.16
C ASP A 235 9.22 -6.96 -8.67
N PRO A 236 8.89 -8.10 -8.04
CA PRO A 236 7.82 -8.99 -8.48
C PRO A 236 6.42 -8.40 -8.27
N LEU A 237 6.27 -7.36 -7.44
CA LEU A 237 4.99 -6.71 -7.14
C LEU A 237 4.83 -5.36 -7.85
N SER A 238 5.83 -4.95 -8.65
CA SER A 238 5.73 -3.77 -9.49
C SER A 238 4.57 -3.91 -10.48
N GLY A 239 3.71 -2.89 -10.56
CA GLY A 239 2.53 -2.88 -11.43
C GLY A 239 1.37 -3.77 -10.96
N HIS A 240 1.43 -4.37 -9.76
CA HIS A 240 0.34 -5.19 -9.25
C HIS A 240 -0.94 -4.36 -9.04
N ALA A 241 -2.02 -4.71 -9.76
CA ALA A 241 -3.26 -3.93 -9.78
C ALA A 241 -3.88 -3.72 -8.39
N GLY A 242 -3.82 -4.72 -7.51
CA GLY A 242 -4.30 -4.61 -6.12
C GLY A 242 -3.53 -3.57 -5.29
N ILE A 243 -2.21 -3.47 -5.51
CA ILE A 243 -1.36 -2.48 -4.81
C ILE A 243 -1.64 -1.09 -5.36
N ALA A 244 -1.77 -0.97 -6.69
CA ALA A 244 -2.13 0.29 -7.33
C ALA A 244 -3.51 0.81 -6.86
N ALA A 245 -4.51 -0.07 -6.75
CA ALA A 245 -5.83 0.30 -6.24
C ALA A 245 -5.79 0.74 -4.77
N ALA A 246 -5.09 -0.01 -3.90
CA ALA A 246 -4.97 0.31 -2.49
C ALA A 246 -4.21 1.64 -2.27
N THR A 247 -3.12 1.86 -3.00
CA THR A 247 -2.33 3.10 -2.92
C THR A 247 -3.10 4.29 -3.51
N GLY A 248 -3.83 4.09 -4.61
CA GLY A 248 -4.61 5.14 -5.26
C GLY A 248 -5.77 5.66 -4.39
N ARG A 249 -6.36 4.79 -3.55
CA ARG A 249 -7.43 5.17 -2.61
C ARG A 249 -6.98 6.23 -1.60
N MET A 250 -5.70 6.32 -1.29
CA MET A 250 -5.14 7.26 -0.32
C MET A 250 -5.49 8.73 -0.60
N SER A 251 -5.59 9.09 -1.89
CA SER A 251 -5.98 10.45 -2.32
C SER A 251 -7.41 10.79 -1.91
N ALA A 252 -8.35 9.84 -2.03
CA ALA A 252 -9.73 10.01 -1.61
C ALA A 252 -9.82 10.15 -0.08
N VAL A 253 -9.08 9.32 0.67
CA VAL A 253 -9.01 9.39 2.14
C VAL A 253 -8.49 10.75 2.62
N ALA A 254 -7.48 11.30 1.97
CA ALA A 254 -6.92 12.62 2.30
C ALA A 254 -7.89 13.80 2.07
N THR A 255 -9.00 13.57 1.38
CA THR A 255 -9.99 14.60 1.01
C THR A 255 -11.36 14.40 1.66
N LEU A 256 -11.45 13.54 2.69
CA LEU A 256 -12.70 13.29 3.39
C LEU A 256 -13.32 14.61 3.92
N PRO A 257 -14.58 14.93 3.59
CA PRO A 257 -15.20 16.20 3.96
C PRO A 257 -15.52 16.22 5.45
N ASN A 258 -15.35 17.37 6.11
CA ASN A 258 -15.73 17.55 7.51
C ASN A 258 -17.21 17.18 7.74
N ILE A 259 -17.49 16.60 8.91
CA ILE A 259 -18.84 16.20 9.29
C ILE A 259 -19.63 17.43 9.70
N VAL A 260 -20.81 17.60 9.09
CA VAL A 260 -21.79 18.63 9.44
C VAL A 260 -23.03 17.95 10.00
N LEU A 261 -23.40 18.31 11.23
CA LEU A 261 -24.57 17.76 11.89
C LEU A 261 -25.82 18.59 11.60
N PRO A 262 -27.02 17.99 11.64
CA PRO A 262 -28.26 18.75 11.58
C PRO A 262 -28.34 19.73 12.76
N PRO A 263 -28.77 20.99 12.53
CA PRO A 263 -28.93 21.95 13.61
C PRO A 263 -30.05 21.50 14.56
N THR A 264 -29.81 21.59 15.86
CA THR A 264 -30.84 21.39 16.89
C THR A 264 -31.02 22.69 17.67
N SER A 265 -32.27 23.01 18.01
CA SER A 265 -32.62 24.21 18.80
C SER A 265 -33.88 23.96 19.63
N GLY A 266 -33.91 24.60 20.81
CA GLY A 266 -35.01 24.51 21.77
C GLY A 266 -34.94 23.26 22.67
N GLY A 267 -35.88 23.18 23.62
CA GLY A 267 -35.97 22.11 24.63
C GLY A 267 -35.41 22.52 26.00
N PRO A 268 -35.95 21.99 27.11
CA PRO A 268 -35.52 22.35 28.47
C PRO A 268 -34.28 21.58 28.92
N ASP A 269 -33.41 22.23 29.71
CA ASP A 269 -32.33 21.56 30.44
C ASP A 269 -32.90 20.81 31.64
N ILE A 270 -32.64 19.50 31.73
CA ILE A 270 -33.19 18.62 32.77
C ILE A 270 -32.06 17.93 33.53
N THR A 271 -32.08 18.08 34.86
CA THR A 271 -31.19 17.33 35.76
C THR A 271 -32.01 16.28 36.50
N PHE A 272 -31.67 15.01 36.29
CA PHE A 272 -32.21 13.86 36.99
C PHE A 272 -31.24 13.49 38.13
N GLY A 273 -31.55 13.94 39.34
CA GLY A 273 -30.80 13.61 40.54
C GLY A 273 -31.66 13.64 41.79
N TYR A 274 -31.13 14.21 42.88
CA TYR A 274 -31.88 14.42 44.12
C TYR A 274 -32.76 15.69 44.09
N ASN A 275 -33.06 16.21 42.90
CA ASN A 275 -33.92 17.36 42.70
C ASN A 275 -35.37 17.09 43.13
N VAL A 276 -36.13 18.17 43.31
CA VAL A 276 -37.56 18.12 43.65
C VAL A 276 -38.36 17.54 42.48
N GLN A 277 -39.18 16.52 42.74
CA GLN A 277 -39.94 15.80 41.70
C GLN A 277 -40.86 16.70 40.88
N ALA A 278 -41.50 17.70 41.50
CA ALA A 278 -42.35 18.65 40.79
C ALA A 278 -41.59 19.48 39.74
N GLU A 279 -40.36 19.89 40.04
CA GLU A 279 -39.52 20.67 39.12
C GLU A 279 -39.09 19.84 37.91
N VAL A 280 -38.66 18.59 38.16
CA VAL A 280 -38.30 17.65 37.09
C VAL A 280 -39.53 17.34 36.23
N ALA A 281 -40.71 17.12 36.83
CA ALA A 281 -41.95 16.89 36.12
C ALA A 281 -42.32 18.05 35.20
N ALA A 282 -42.22 19.29 35.68
CA ALA A 282 -42.50 20.49 34.89
C ALA A 282 -41.59 20.60 33.65
N LYS A 283 -40.29 20.33 33.82
CA LYS A 283 -39.33 20.34 32.71
C LYS A 283 -39.55 19.20 31.73
N VAL A 284 -39.87 17.99 32.22
CA VAL A 284 -40.21 16.85 31.35
C VAL A 284 -41.49 17.14 30.54
N ALA A 285 -42.49 17.80 31.14
CA ALA A 285 -43.69 18.26 30.46
C ALA A 285 -43.41 19.33 29.40
N GLN A 286 -42.49 20.26 29.67
CA GLN A 286 -42.02 21.24 28.67
C GLN A 286 -41.38 20.58 27.44
N ALA A 287 -40.79 19.39 27.59
CA ALA A 287 -40.27 18.59 26.48
C ALA A 287 -41.34 17.75 25.77
N GLY A 288 -42.62 17.88 26.17
CA GLY A 288 -43.73 17.09 25.61
C GLY A 288 -43.73 15.63 26.06
N CYS A 289 -43.12 15.32 27.22
CA CYS A 289 -43.07 14.00 27.83
C CYS A 289 -43.71 14.03 29.23
N ALA A 290 -43.88 12.87 29.86
CA ALA A 290 -44.40 12.74 31.22
C ALA A 290 -43.47 11.87 32.06
N LEU A 291 -43.43 12.12 33.37
CA LEU A 291 -42.79 11.18 34.30
C LEU A 291 -43.68 9.96 34.49
N GLY A 292 -43.06 8.77 34.51
CA GLY A 292 -43.73 7.53 34.86
C GLY A 292 -44.01 7.42 36.36
N THR A 293 -44.86 6.46 36.73
CA THR A 293 -45.19 6.16 38.12
C THR A 293 -44.07 5.38 38.78
N THR A 294 -43.04 6.07 39.27
CA THR A 294 -42.04 5.49 40.17
C THR A 294 -42.35 5.86 41.62
N PRO A 295 -42.28 4.92 42.58
CA PRO A 295 -42.28 5.27 44.00
C PRO A 295 -41.16 6.28 44.31
N ALA A 296 -41.40 7.27 45.17
CA ALA A 296 -40.43 8.33 45.50
C ALA A 296 -39.04 7.82 45.96
N TYR A 297 -38.96 6.55 46.36
CA TYR A 297 -37.78 5.86 46.87
C TYR A 297 -37.12 4.86 45.90
N SER A 298 -37.59 4.73 44.65
CA SER A 298 -37.11 3.70 43.69
C SER A 298 -35.68 3.91 43.19
N GLY A 299 -35.05 5.05 43.48
CA GLY A 299 -33.70 5.38 43.01
C GLY A 299 -33.58 5.60 41.48
N GLU A 300 -34.68 5.55 40.74
CA GLU A 300 -34.73 5.64 39.27
C GLU A 300 -35.87 6.56 38.80
N TRP A 301 -35.58 7.44 37.83
CA TRP A 301 -36.54 8.26 37.11
C TRP A 301 -37.02 7.52 35.87
N ILE A 302 -38.34 7.50 35.61
CA ILE A 302 -38.89 7.01 34.34
C ILE A 302 -39.44 8.21 33.57
N VAL A 303 -38.98 8.39 32.33
CA VAL A 303 -39.52 9.39 31.39
C VAL A 303 -40.28 8.66 30.30
N ASN A 304 -41.49 9.08 29.96
CA ASN A 304 -42.29 8.53 28.88
C ASN A 304 -42.63 9.64 27.89
N CYS A 305 -42.34 9.42 26.61
CA CYS A 305 -42.62 10.37 25.55
C CYS A 305 -43.63 9.77 24.55
N PRO A 306 -44.39 10.61 23.83
CA PRO A 306 -45.29 10.15 22.76
C PRO A 306 -44.59 9.23 21.76
N ALA A 307 -45.28 8.22 21.23
CA ALA A 307 -44.70 7.24 20.31
C ALA A 307 -44.21 7.86 18.98
N THR A 308 -44.83 8.95 18.53
CA THR A 308 -44.52 9.63 17.25
C THR A 308 -44.08 11.08 17.47
N GLY A 309 -43.50 11.69 16.44
CA GLY A 309 -42.95 13.05 16.50
C GLY A 309 -41.51 13.12 17.01
N THR A 310 -40.94 14.31 16.98
CA THR A 310 -39.58 14.62 17.45
C THR A 310 -39.64 15.21 18.85
N GLN A 311 -38.83 14.69 19.77
CA GLN A 311 -38.72 15.24 21.13
C GLN A 311 -37.46 16.08 21.24
N LYS A 312 -37.62 17.28 21.78
CA LYS A 312 -36.54 18.26 21.90
C LYS A 312 -36.20 18.51 23.36
N PHE A 313 -34.91 18.44 23.66
CA PHE A 313 -34.35 18.68 24.98
C PHE A 313 -33.18 19.66 24.89
N GLY A 314 -32.88 20.31 26.01
CA GLY A 314 -31.61 21.00 26.20
C GLY A 314 -30.52 19.98 26.55
N THR A 315 -29.82 20.24 27.64
CA THR A 315 -28.90 19.31 28.29
C THR A 315 -29.69 18.35 29.18
N ILE A 316 -29.43 17.05 29.04
CA ILE A 316 -29.82 16.05 30.05
C ILE A 316 -28.60 15.76 30.91
N ARG A 317 -28.73 15.99 32.22
CA ARG A 317 -27.75 15.59 33.23
C ARG A 317 -28.35 14.55 34.16
N VAL A 318 -27.68 13.43 34.38
CA VAL A 318 -28.11 12.36 35.30
C VAL A 318 -27.03 12.15 36.34
N THR A 319 -27.37 12.34 37.62
CA THR A 319 -26.40 12.35 38.72
C THR A 319 -27.03 11.86 40.02
N GLY A 320 -26.39 10.91 40.71
CA GLY A 320 -26.86 10.37 41.99
C GLY A 320 -28.11 9.48 41.97
N LYS A 321 -29.01 9.61 40.97
CA LYS A 321 -30.14 8.71 40.70
C LYS A 321 -30.06 8.12 39.30
N SER A 322 -30.74 7.00 39.06
CA SER A 322 -30.81 6.35 37.75
C SER A 322 -31.91 6.94 36.86
N LEU A 323 -31.84 6.72 35.55
CA LEU A 323 -32.80 7.16 34.55
C LEU A 323 -33.14 6.01 33.58
N ALA A 324 -34.42 5.71 33.44
CA ALA A 324 -35.00 4.93 32.36
C ALA A 324 -35.73 5.89 31.42
N PHE A 325 -35.04 6.30 30.36
CA PHE A 325 -35.56 7.27 29.41
C PHE A 325 -36.41 6.57 28.35
N ASN A 326 -37.64 7.04 28.15
CA ASN A 326 -38.61 6.60 27.15
C ASN A 326 -38.57 5.11 26.81
N VAL A 327 -38.80 4.24 27.80
CA VAL A 327 -38.58 2.79 27.72
C VAL A 327 -39.34 2.11 26.57
N SER A 328 -40.47 2.66 26.14
CA SER A 328 -41.27 2.19 25.00
C SER A 328 -40.83 2.74 23.63
N GLY A 329 -39.74 3.50 23.58
CA GLY A 329 -39.20 4.10 22.38
C GLY A 329 -38.86 3.08 21.29
N GLN A 330 -39.19 3.42 20.05
CA GLN A 330 -39.01 2.57 18.87
C GLN A 330 -37.88 3.10 17.97
N PRO A 331 -37.26 2.26 17.10
CA PRO A 331 -36.13 2.67 16.26
C PRO A 331 -36.38 3.89 15.36
N GLY A 332 -37.62 4.12 14.92
CA GLY A 332 -38.00 5.29 14.11
C GLY A 332 -38.19 6.59 14.90
N LYS A 333 -38.03 6.56 16.23
CA LYS A 333 -38.24 7.72 17.09
C LYS A 333 -37.04 8.67 17.03
N ARG A 334 -37.29 9.97 16.93
CA ARG A 334 -36.25 11.01 16.87
C ARG A 334 -36.19 11.83 18.16
N TYR A 335 -34.97 11.94 18.70
CA TYR A 335 -34.65 12.77 19.87
C TYR A 335 -33.58 13.79 19.49
N GLU A 336 -33.85 15.06 19.74
CA GLU A 336 -32.95 16.16 19.48
C GLU A 336 -32.56 16.84 20.79
N PHE A 337 -31.26 17.06 20.97
CA PHE A 337 -30.67 17.71 22.13
C PHE A 337 -29.91 18.93 21.65
N SER A 338 -30.29 20.13 22.09
CA SER A 338 -29.49 21.34 21.86
C SER A 338 -28.29 21.42 22.81
N GLY A 339 -28.36 20.69 23.93
CA GLY A 339 -27.28 20.49 24.88
C GLY A 339 -26.59 19.14 24.74
N GLY A 340 -25.97 18.68 25.82
CA GLY A 340 -25.31 17.37 25.89
C GLY A 340 -26.09 16.34 26.69
N ILE A 341 -25.64 15.09 26.65
CA ILE A 341 -26.12 14.02 27.55
C ILE A 341 -24.99 13.68 28.49
N VAL A 342 -25.13 14.02 29.77
CA VAL A 342 -24.09 13.86 30.80
C VAL A 342 -24.59 12.93 31.88
N VAL A 343 -23.92 11.82 32.10
CA VAL A 343 -24.22 10.85 33.16
C VAL A 343 -22.99 10.68 34.04
N GLU A 344 -23.16 10.87 35.34
CA GLU A 344 -22.05 10.95 36.28
C GLU A 344 -22.42 10.40 37.66
N SER A 345 -21.45 10.40 38.59
CA SER A 345 -21.66 10.13 40.02
C SER A 345 -22.39 8.80 40.29
N GLY A 346 -21.94 7.72 39.64
CA GLY A 346 -22.48 6.36 39.81
C GLY A 346 -23.88 6.12 39.24
N ALA A 347 -24.49 7.12 38.57
CA ALA A 347 -25.82 6.98 38.02
C ALA A 347 -25.89 5.92 36.91
N LYS A 348 -27.07 5.30 36.76
CA LYS A 348 -27.38 4.44 35.61
C LYS A 348 -28.34 5.17 34.68
N ALA A 349 -28.11 5.14 33.38
CA ALA A 349 -29.04 5.72 32.41
C ALA A 349 -29.26 4.76 31.24
N SER A 350 -30.52 4.49 30.91
CA SER A 350 -30.91 3.71 29.74
C SER A 350 -31.73 4.56 28.80
N PHE A 351 -31.38 4.51 27.51
CA PHE A 351 -32.02 5.20 26.42
C PHE A 351 -32.48 4.17 25.38
N PRO A 352 -33.67 4.35 24.76
CA PRO A 352 -34.25 3.35 23.88
C PRO A 352 -33.58 3.37 22.49
N PRO A 353 -33.96 2.47 21.58
CA PRO A 353 -33.65 2.64 20.16
C PRO A 353 -34.16 3.98 19.60
N GLY A 354 -33.47 4.52 18.59
CA GLY A 354 -33.91 5.76 17.95
C GLY A 354 -32.84 6.49 17.14
N THR A 355 -33.21 7.67 16.63
CA THR A 355 -32.30 8.64 16.03
C THR A 355 -32.01 9.74 17.05
N TYR A 356 -30.75 9.86 17.44
CA TYR A 356 -30.25 10.84 18.39
C TYR A 356 -29.44 11.91 17.65
N VAL A 357 -29.90 13.15 17.72
CA VAL A 357 -29.12 14.31 17.27
C VAL A 357 -28.77 15.15 18.49
N VAL A 358 -27.50 15.11 18.88
CA VAL A 358 -26.99 15.80 20.07
C VAL A 358 -26.04 16.89 19.59
N ALA A 359 -26.40 18.16 19.79
CA ALA A 359 -25.56 19.27 19.35
C ALA A 359 -24.26 19.38 20.16
N LYS A 360 -24.28 18.94 21.42
CA LYS A 360 -23.08 18.70 22.22
C LYS A 360 -22.79 17.20 22.27
N GLY A 361 -21.85 16.80 23.10
CA GLY A 361 -21.43 15.41 23.23
C GLY A 361 -22.25 14.59 24.22
N ILE A 362 -21.93 13.29 24.25
CA ILE A 362 -22.36 12.33 25.27
C ILE A 362 -21.17 12.07 26.20
N SER A 363 -21.40 12.13 27.51
CA SER A 363 -20.38 11.92 28.55
C SER A 363 -20.88 10.94 29.60
N ALA A 364 -20.07 9.92 29.90
CA ALA A 364 -20.27 8.98 31.00
C ALA A 364 -19.04 8.99 31.91
N SER A 365 -19.20 9.28 33.21
CA SER A 365 -18.09 9.45 34.15
C SER A 365 -18.44 9.04 35.58
N GLY A 366 -17.45 9.05 36.49
CA GLY A 366 -17.69 8.82 37.91
C GLY A 366 -18.32 7.47 38.25
N GLY A 367 -17.95 6.41 37.52
CA GLY A 367 -18.49 5.06 37.72
C GLY A 367 -19.91 4.84 37.19
N SER A 368 -20.45 5.75 36.38
CA SER A 368 -21.77 5.60 35.78
C SER A 368 -21.88 4.41 34.81
N THR A 369 -23.11 3.95 34.57
CA THR A 369 -23.41 2.96 33.52
C THR A 369 -24.48 3.49 32.58
N VAL A 370 -24.15 3.64 31.30
CA VAL A 370 -25.03 4.21 30.29
C VAL A 370 -25.26 3.20 29.16
N SER A 371 -26.51 3.03 28.75
CA SER A 371 -26.88 2.20 27.60
C SER A 371 -27.82 2.93 26.66
N PHE A 372 -27.57 2.76 25.36
CA PHE A 372 -28.47 3.18 24.29
C PHE A 372 -28.92 1.95 23.50
N GLY A 373 -30.19 1.91 23.11
CA GLY A 373 -30.68 0.97 22.10
C GLY A 373 -30.07 1.22 20.72
N ALA A 374 -30.34 0.33 19.77
CA ALA A 374 -29.81 0.45 18.40
C ALA A 374 -30.34 1.71 17.72
N GLY A 375 -29.53 2.37 16.88
CA GLY A 375 -29.93 3.66 16.36
C GLY A 375 -28.94 4.39 15.47
N THR A 376 -29.31 5.63 15.15
CA THR A 376 -28.44 6.59 14.47
C THR A 376 -28.03 7.68 15.46
N PHE A 377 -26.74 7.88 15.63
CA PHE A 377 -26.14 8.79 16.60
C PHE A 377 -25.35 9.88 15.88
N MET A 378 -25.93 11.07 15.80
CA MET A 378 -25.33 12.27 15.23
C MET A 378 -24.93 13.19 16.38
N ILE A 379 -23.64 13.21 16.74
CA ILE A 379 -23.19 13.76 18.03
C ILE A 379 -22.11 14.81 17.82
N GLY A 380 -22.37 16.02 18.31
CA GLY A 380 -21.43 17.14 18.32
C GLY A 380 -20.37 17.01 19.41
N PRO A 381 -19.34 17.87 19.41
CA PRO A 381 -18.30 17.83 20.43
C PRO A 381 -18.88 18.12 21.83
N ASN A 382 -18.32 17.48 22.87
CA ASN A 382 -18.64 17.82 24.25
C ASN A 382 -18.38 19.31 24.54
N ALA A 383 -19.12 19.88 25.49
CA ALA A 383 -18.90 21.28 25.89
C ALA A 383 -17.57 21.46 26.64
N PHE A 384 -17.06 20.38 27.25
CA PHE A 384 -15.84 20.35 28.02
C PHE A 384 -14.93 19.20 27.55
N PRO A 385 -13.61 19.30 27.75
CA PRO A 385 -12.67 18.26 27.36
C PRO A 385 -12.93 16.91 28.06
N CYS A 386 -12.56 15.82 27.40
CA CYS A 386 -12.64 14.50 28.01
C CYS A 386 -11.42 14.26 28.91
N SER A 387 -11.57 14.41 30.24
CA SER A 387 -10.54 14.10 31.27
C SER A 387 -9.08 14.33 30.85
N TRP A 388 -8.38 13.32 30.31
CA TRP A 388 -6.95 13.33 29.98
C TRP A 388 -6.61 13.79 28.54
N ASP A 389 -7.61 13.98 27.68
CA ASP A 389 -7.43 14.73 26.43
C ASP A 389 -8.03 16.13 26.61
N SER A 390 -7.22 17.16 26.37
CA SER A 390 -7.65 18.56 26.31
C SER A 390 -8.69 18.87 25.21
N SER A 391 -9.09 17.86 24.42
CA SER A 391 -10.03 17.98 23.31
C SER A 391 -11.44 17.51 23.65
N ASN A 392 -12.40 18.15 22.99
CA ASN A 392 -13.83 17.92 23.17
C ASN A 392 -14.33 16.83 22.22
N HIS A 393 -14.12 15.56 22.54
CA HIS A 393 -14.66 14.49 21.69
C HIS A 393 -16.20 14.46 21.71
N SER A 394 -16.82 13.87 20.68
CA SER A 394 -18.29 13.72 20.65
C SER A 394 -18.79 12.74 21.70
N ILE A 395 -18.03 11.67 21.96
CA ILE A 395 -18.31 10.72 23.04
C ILE A 395 -17.12 10.74 24.01
N CYS A 396 -17.37 11.01 25.29
CA CYS A 396 -16.39 10.85 26.38
C CYS A 396 -16.84 9.69 27.28
N SER A 397 -16.20 8.53 27.17
CA SER A 397 -16.48 7.37 28.02
C SER A 397 -15.40 7.22 29.09
N ALA A 398 -15.60 7.81 30.27
CA ALA A 398 -14.77 7.61 31.45
C ALA A 398 -15.40 6.62 32.46
N ALA A 399 -16.42 5.88 32.02
CA ALA A 399 -17.12 4.85 32.78
C ALA A 399 -17.66 3.76 31.83
N ASN A 400 -18.77 3.09 32.16
CA ASN A 400 -19.39 2.12 31.26
C ASN A 400 -20.39 2.82 30.33
N LEU A 401 -20.15 2.78 29.02
CA LEU A 401 -21.04 3.29 27.98
C LEU A 401 -21.21 2.26 26.87
N SER A 402 -22.45 1.97 26.49
CA SER A 402 -22.77 0.98 25.46
C SER A 402 -23.88 1.46 24.55
N PHE A 403 -23.75 1.11 23.27
CA PHE A 403 -24.74 1.31 22.23
C PHE A 403 -25.03 -0.05 21.62
N ALA A 404 -26.29 -0.49 21.64
CA ALA A 404 -26.69 -1.70 20.92
C ALA A 404 -26.55 -1.50 19.41
N GLY A 405 -26.63 -2.57 18.61
CA GLY A 405 -26.55 -2.44 17.16
C GLY A 405 -27.41 -3.44 16.38
N PRO A 406 -27.41 -3.32 15.04
CA PRO A 406 -26.56 -2.41 14.27
C PRO A 406 -26.88 -0.93 14.46
N SER A 407 -25.86 -0.08 14.46
CA SER A 407 -25.96 1.35 14.73
C SER A 407 -25.07 2.18 13.80
N THR A 408 -25.50 3.41 13.52
CA THR A 408 -24.77 4.39 12.71
C THR A 408 -24.25 5.50 13.62
N PHE A 409 -22.94 5.74 13.60
CA PHE A 409 -22.25 6.76 14.39
C PHE A 409 -21.69 7.83 13.45
N VAL A 410 -22.21 9.04 13.56
CA VAL A 410 -21.74 10.24 12.85
C VAL A 410 -21.28 11.22 13.92
N LEU A 411 -19.98 11.21 14.23
CA LEU A 411 -19.41 11.94 15.35
C LEU A 411 -18.59 13.12 14.83
N ALA A 412 -19.00 14.36 15.09
CA ALA A 412 -18.27 15.54 14.61
C ALA A 412 -16.82 15.61 15.12
N SER A 413 -16.54 15.05 16.30
CA SER A 413 -15.23 15.07 16.95
C SER A 413 -14.85 13.71 17.57
N GLY A 414 -15.23 12.61 16.92
CA GLY A 414 -14.76 11.28 17.31
C GLY A 414 -15.13 10.86 18.73
N PHE A 415 -14.37 9.94 19.33
CA PHE A 415 -14.61 9.49 20.71
C PHE A 415 -13.34 9.31 21.53
N TYR A 416 -13.52 9.39 22.85
CA TYR A 416 -12.54 9.07 23.86
C TYR A 416 -13.02 7.96 24.79
N THR A 417 -12.17 6.97 25.05
CA THR A 417 -12.39 5.95 26.10
C THR A 417 -11.31 6.07 27.17
N GLY A 418 -11.68 6.45 28.38
CA GLY A 418 -10.76 6.61 29.50
C GLY A 418 -10.18 5.30 30.01
N GLY A 419 -9.11 5.42 30.80
CA GLY A 419 -8.47 4.25 31.41
C GLY A 419 -9.41 3.52 32.37
N GLY A 420 -9.50 2.19 32.24
CA GLY A 420 -10.44 1.35 32.99
C GLY A 420 -11.92 1.51 32.58
N ALA A 421 -12.23 2.40 31.63
CA ALA A 421 -13.58 2.60 31.12
C ALA A 421 -13.92 1.56 30.04
N ARG A 422 -15.22 1.34 29.82
CA ARG A 422 -15.73 0.43 28.81
C ARG A 422 -16.62 1.17 27.82
N LEU A 423 -16.26 1.15 26.55
CA LEU A 423 -17.06 1.67 25.44
C LEU A 423 -17.41 0.54 24.46
N VAL A 424 -18.69 0.32 24.20
CA VAL A 424 -19.16 -0.59 23.16
C VAL A 424 -20.00 0.19 22.16
N LEU A 425 -19.57 0.23 20.90
CA LEU A 425 -20.22 0.95 19.81
C LEU A 425 -20.83 -0.04 18.83
N GLY A 426 -22.10 -0.38 19.05
CA GLY A 426 -22.86 -1.26 18.17
C GLY A 426 -22.58 -2.76 18.37
N ALA A 427 -23.34 -3.55 17.64
CA ALA A 427 -23.31 -5.01 17.55
C ALA A 427 -23.89 -5.42 16.18
N GLY A 428 -23.76 -6.69 15.76
CA GLY A 428 -24.16 -7.12 14.42
C GLY A 428 -23.18 -6.65 13.33
N ASP A 429 -23.60 -6.71 12.06
CA ASP A 429 -22.71 -6.58 10.88
C ASP A 429 -23.02 -5.37 9.96
N ASP A 430 -24.03 -4.55 10.28
CA ASP A 430 -24.45 -3.36 9.51
C ASP A 430 -24.22 -2.04 10.27
N ASN A 431 -23.14 -1.97 11.05
CA ASN A 431 -22.75 -0.71 11.70
C ASN A 431 -22.15 0.28 10.69
N LEU A 432 -22.07 1.56 11.08
CA LEU A 432 -21.36 2.60 10.33
C LEU A 432 -20.66 3.55 11.31
N PHE A 433 -19.40 3.87 11.02
CA PHE A 433 -18.52 4.75 11.80
C PHE A 433 -17.98 5.85 10.88
N ASP A 434 -18.54 7.05 11.02
CA ASP A 434 -18.07 8.26 10.35
C ASP A 434 -17.61 9.24 11.41
N LEU A 435 -16.30 9.27 11.67
CA LEU A 435 -15.73 9.96 12.81
C LEU A 435 -14.88 11.16 12.36
N GLY A 436 -15.23 12.30 12.90
CA GLY A 436 -14.54 13.57 12.74
C GLY A 436 -13.33 13.69 13.65
N ARG A 437 -12.50 14.67 13.32
CA ARG A 437 -11.23 14.94 13.99
C ARG A 437 -11.43 15.94 15.14
N ALA A 438 -11.01 15.57 16.34
CA ALA A 438 -10.93 16.47 17.48
C ALA A 438 -9.78 17.48 17.34
N ALA A 439 -9.76 18.50 18.20
CA ALA A 439 -8.72 19.53 18.20
C ALA A 439 -7.31 18.96 18.42
N SER A 440 -7.17 17.85 19.15
CA SER A 440 -5.92 17.09 19.32
C SER A 440 -5.40 16.41 18.04
N GLY A 441 -6.21 16.39 16.98
CA GLY A 441 -5.93 15.64 15.76
C GLY A 441 -6.43 14.19 15.78
N ASN A 442 -6.95 13.71 16.91
CA ASN A 442 -7.46 12.35 17.05
C ASN A 442 -8.94 12.25 16.63
N SER A 443 -9.30 11.20 15.90
CA SER A 443 -10.71 10.74 15.78
C SER A 443 -11.05 9.70 16.86
N VAL A 444 -10.04 8.96 17.32
CA VAL A 444 -10.17 8.00 18.41
C VAL A 444 -9.02 8.23 19.38
N MET A 445 -9.32 8.36 20.67
CA MET A 445 -8.33 8.47 21.73
C MET A 445 -8.66 7.52 22.87
N LEU A 446 -7.73 6.65 23.26
CA LEU A 446 -7.91 5.70 24.35
C LEU A 446 -6.96 6.00 25.50
N GLY A 447 -7.38 5.73 26.73
CA GLY A 447 -6.53 5.69 27.91
C GLY A 447 -5.94 4.29 28.13
N GLY A 448 -4.87 4.20 28.93
CA GLY A 448 -4.31 2.91 29.33
C GLY A 448 -5.34 2.07 30.09
N GLY A 449 -5.47 0.78 29.74
CA GLY A 449 -6.47 -0.11 30.33
C GLY A 449 -7.92 0.12 29.86
N ALA A 450 -8.16 0.98 28.85
CA ALA A 450 -9.48 1.16 28.26
C ALA A 450 -9.98 -0.12 27.55
N TYR A 451 -11.29 -0.37 27.58
CA TYR A 451 -11.91 -1.44 26.79
C TYR A 451 -12.84 -0.83 25.75
N THR A 452 -12.50 -0.94 24.46
CA THR A 452 -13.30 -0.41 23.35
C THR A 452 -13.60 -1.50 22.34
N VAL A 453 -14.87 -1.65 21.98
CA VAL A 453 -15.33 -2.58 20.92
C VAL A 453 -16.22 -1.82 19.95
N MET A 454 -15.92 -1.94 18.66
CA MET A 454 -16.76 -1.46 17.55
C MET A 454 -17.38 -2.68 16.85
N GLY A 455 -18.71 -2.73 16.76
CA GLY A 455 -19.42 -3.80 16.05
C GLY A 455 -19.12 -3.81 14.55
N ASP A 456 -19.29 -4.95 13.89
CA ASP A 456 -18.91 -5.14 12.49
C ASP A 456 -19.76 -4.30 11.52
N ALA A 457 -19.16 -3.93 10.40
CA ALA A 457 -19.66 -2.97 9.43
C ALA A 457 -19.44 -3.48 7.99
N ILE A 458 -19.70 -4.77 7.77
CA ILE A 458 -19.37 -5.51 6.55
C ILE A 458 -20.37 -5.23 5.43
N ARG A 459 -21.60 -4.82 5.77
CA ARG A 459 -22.70 -4.61 4.81
C ARG A 459 -22.58 -3.34 3.98
N ARG A 460 -21.68 -2.41 4.31
CA ARG A 460 -21.56 -1.09 3.64
C ARG A 460 -20.12 -0.88 3.12
N PRO A 461 -19.92 -0.44 1.86
CA PRO A 461 -18.57 -0.23 1.32
C PRO A 461 -17.76 0.86 2.02
N GLU A 462 -18.41 1.93 2.50
CA GLU A 462 -17.79 3.09 3.15
C GLU A 462 -18.15 3.18 4.64
N ALA A 463 -18.14 2.04 5.31
CA ALA A 463 -18.67 1.95 6.67
C ALA A 463 -17.73 2.48 7.75
N PHE A 464 -16.44 2.64 7.48
CA PHE A 464 -15.45 3.02 8.49
C PHE A 464 -14.54 4.14 7.98
N ARG A 465 -14.75 5.36 8.48
CA ARG A 465 -14.05 6.58 8.05
C ARG A 465 -13.62 7.41 9.25
N LEU A 466 -12.33 7.70 9.34
CA LEU A 466 -11.71 8.55 10.37
C LEU A 466 -11.01 9.73 9.69
N ARG A 467 -11.23 10.96 10.17
CA ARG A 467 -10.57 12.19 9.65
C ARG A 467 -9.31 12.59 10.42
N GLY A 468 -8.83 11.72 11.29
CA GLY A 468 -7.72 11.99 12.19
C GLY A 468 -7.16 10.71 12.75
N HIS A 469 -6.25 10.85 13.71
CA HIS A 469 -5.52 9.73 14.28
C HIS A 469 -6.42 8.75 15.02
N PHE A 470 -6.05 7.47 14.96
CA PHE A 470 -6.51 6.47 15.90
C PHE A 470 -5.42 6.27 16.94
N ASN A 471 -5.58 6.88 18.11
CA ASN A 471 -4.61 6.85 19.18
C ASN A 471 -5.08 5.95 20.33
N GLY A 472 -4.39 4.84 20.54
CA GLY A 472 -4.64 3.88 21.60
C GLY A 472 -4.09 4.29 22.97
N GLY A 473 -3.39 5.43 23.08
CA GLY A 473 -2.81 5.92 24.34
C GLY A 473 -1.89 4.91 25.02
N GLY A 474 -2.16 4.58 26.29
CA GLY A 474 -1.30 3.73 27.12
C GLY A 474 -1.53 2.22 26.97
N GLY A 475 -0.65 1.41 27.55
CA GLY A 475 -0.74 -0.06 27.51
C GLY A 475 -1.93 -0.65 28.29
N GLY A 476 -2.18 -1.95 28.09
CA GLY A 476 -3.22 -2.72 28.79
C GLY A 476 -4.66 -2.49 28.30
N SER A 477 -4.87 -1.60 27.34
CA SER A 477 -6.17 -1.41 26.69
C SER A 477 -6.56 -2.60 25.81
N CYS A 478 -7.84 -2.91 25.71
CA CYS A 478 -8.40 -3.78 24.68
C CYS A 478 -9.09 -2.93 23.62
N THR A 479 -8.66 -3.07 22.36
CA THR A 479 -9.24 -2.36 21.22
C THR A 479 -9.67 -3.36 20.16
N VAL A 480 -10.97 -3.43 19.90
CA VAL A 480 -11.54 -4.21 18.79
C VAL A 480 -12.10 -3.26 17.75
N VAL A 481 -11.49 -3.25 16.58
CA VAL A 481 -11.92 -2.48 15.42
C VAL A 481 -12.85 -3.35 14.58
N SER A 482 -13.96 -2.74 14.15
CA SER A 482 -14.98 -3.33 13.29
C SER A 482 -14.38 -4.01 12.06
N ALA A 483 -14.89 -5.16 11.62
CA ALA A 483 -14.65 -5.65 10.26
C ALA A 483 -15.44 -4.79 9.24
N ALA A 484 -14.79 -4.37 8.16
CA ALA A 484 -15.39 -3.53 7.13
C ALA A 484 -14.69 -3.75 5.78
N PRO A 485 -15.36 -3.56 4.63
CA PRO A 485 -14.69 -3.71 3.33
C PRO A 485 -13.53 -2.73 3.16
N GLN A 486 -13.65 -1.52 3.73
CA GLN A 486 -12.64 -0.46 3.71
C GLN A 486 -12.60 0.25 5.07
N HIS A 487 -11.40 0.53 5.56
CA HIS A 487 -11.14 1.42 6.69
C HIS A 487 -10.32 2.61 6.20
N ASP A 488 -10.99 3.74 6.01
CA ASP A 488 -10.37 4.97 5.53
C ASP A 488 -9.94 5.82 6.74
N ILE A 489 -8.64 6.04 6.90
CA ILE A 489 -8.08 6.74 8.07
C ILE A 489 -7.16 7.86 7.59
N ASP A 490 -7.64 9.10 7.69
CA ASP A 490 -6.83 10.30 7.42
C ASP A 490 -5.97 10.69 8.63
N GLY A 491 -4.98 9.84 8.92
CA GLY A 491 -4.02 10.04 9.99
C GLY A 491 -3.32 8.74 10.40
N SER A 492 -2.35 8.85 11.29
CA SER A 492 -1.67 7.69 11.88
C SER A 492 -2.57 6.85 12.79
N VAL A 493 -2.33 5.54 12.78
CA VAL A 493 -2.90 4.56 13.70
C VAL A 493 -1.81 4.19 14.70
N MET A 494 -2.00 4.53 15.97
CA MET A 494 -1.01 4.42 17.04
C MET A 494 -1.61 3.60 18.19
N LEU A 495 -1.58 2.29 18.10
CA LEU A 495 -2.31 1.43 19.04
C LEU A 495 -1.39 0.85 20.13
N SER A 496 -1.98 0.61 21.29
CA SER A 496 -1.35 0.09 22.49
C SER A 496 -2.24 -0.97 23.15
N GLY A 497 -1.66 -1.82 24.00
CA GLY A 497 -2.37 -2.96 24.59
C GLY A 497 -2.82 -4.00 23.57
N GLY A 498 -3.87 -4.77 23.87
CA GLY A 498 -4.43 -5.79 22.98
C GLY A 498 -5.25 -5.19 21.85
N VAL A 499 -4.93 -5.57 20.62
CA VAL A 499 -5.55 -5.05 19.40
C VAL A 499 -6.11 -6.19 18.56
N ILE A 500 -7.39 -6.06 18.17
CA ILE A 500 -8.02 -6.88 17.14
C ILE A 500 -8.45 -5.95 16.01
N LEU A 501 -7.87 -6.16 14.83
CA LEU A 501 -8.28 -5.50 13.58
C LEU A 501 -9.24 -6.44 12.84
N GLY A 502 -10.49 -6.01 12.68
CA GLY A 502 -11.46 -6.74 11.86
C GLY A 502 -11.02 -6.82 10.39
N ALA A 503 -11.46 -7.88 9.70
CA ALA A 503 -11.11 -8.11 8.30
C ALA A 503 -11.45 -6.90 7.41
N GLY A 504 -10.62 -6.64 6.40
CA GLY A 504 -10.78 -5.48 5.53
C GLY A 504 -9.49 -4.89 4.97
N VAL A 505 -9.64 -3.86 4.14
CA VAL A 505 -8.52 -3.06 3.63
C VAL A 505 -8.41 -1.77 4.42
N TYR A 506 -7.32 -1.60 5.16
CA TYR A 506 -7.00 -0.39 5.90
C TYR A 506 -6.19 0.56 5.04
N THR A 507 -6.78 1.68 4.65
CA THR A 507 -6.11 2.77 3.94
C THR A 507 -5.75 3.86 4.94
N VAL A 508 -4.49 3.85 5.39
CA VAL A 508 -3.97 4.73 6.43
C VAL A 508 -3.13 5.83 5.78
N ASN A 509 -3.70 7.03 5.67
CA ASN A 509 -2.97 8.23 5.24
C ASN A 509 -2.07 8.79 6.36
N GLY A 510 -1.27 7.91 6.95
CA GLY A 510 -0.28 8.16 7.98
C GLY A 510 0.61 6.94 8.15
N SER A 511 1.09 6.70 9.37
CA SER A 511 1.82 5.50 9.76
C SER A 511 0.98 4.58 10.64
N LEU A 512 1.26 3.27 10.60
CA LEU A 512 0.75 2.29 11.55
C LEU A 512 1.82 1.94 12.58
N LEU A 513 1.62 2.39 13.81
CA LEU A 513 2.59 2.32 14.90
C LEU A 513 1.99 1.53 16.05
N LEU A 514 2.53 0.36 16.32
CA LEU A 514 2.07 -0.53 17.37
C LEU A 514 3.06 -0.46 18.52
N GLY A 515 2.59 0.00 19.68
CA GLY A 515 3.34 -0.08 20.94
C GLY A 515 4.30 1.08 21.13
N SER A 516 4.08 2.19 20.43
CA SER A 516 4.85 3.44 20.60
C SER A 516 4.70 4.05 22.00
N THR A 517 3.61 3.74 22.70
CA THR A 517 3.24 4.33 24.00
C THR A 517 2.80 3.28 25.04
N GLY A 518 3.06 2.00 24.77
CA GLY A 518 2.75 0.88 25.68
C GLY A 518 2.27 -0.38 24.95
N GLY A 519 3.21 -1.17 24.39
CA GLY A 519 2.88 -2.49 23.83
C GLY A 519 2.49 -3.51 24.90
N GLY A 520 2.01 -4.68 24.49
CA GLY A 520 1.59 -5.73 25.42
C GLY A 520 0.47 -6.61 24.88
N GLY A 521 0.00 -7.53 25.72
CA GLY A 521 -1.30 -8.17 25.55
C GLY A 521 -2.34 -7.57 26.49
N ALA A 522 -3.60 -7.63 26.12
CA ALA A 522 -4.72 -7.33 27.01
C ALA A 522 -5.81 -8.39 26.86
N SER A 523 -6.68 -8.52 27.87
CA SER A 523 -7.86 -9.38 27.75
C SER A 523 -8.88 -8.72 26.83
N CYS A 524 -9.02 -9.30 25.63
CA CYS A 524 -10.01 -8.92 24.63
C CYS A 524 -10.98 -10.07 24.41
N GLN A 525 -12.28 -9.79 24.56
CA GLN A 525 -13.35 -10.76 24.33
C GLN A 525 -13.13 -12.11 25.06
N GLY A 526 -12.56 -12.07 26.26
CA GLY A 526 -12.32 -13.27 27.10
C GLY A 526 -11.01 -14.02 26.83
N ARG A 527 -10.15 -13.53 25.93
CA ARG A 527 -8.82 -14.10 25.65
C ARG A 527 -7.73 -13.02 25.68
N THR A 528 -6.52 -13.40 26.02
CA THR A 528 -5.37 -12.50 25.92
C THR A 528 -4.98 -12.33 24.46
N VAL A 529 -5.00 -11.08 23.97
CA VAL A 529 -4.61 -10.71 22.61
C VAL A 529 -3.51 -9.67 22.69
N SER A 530 -2.47 -9.86 21.89
CA SER A 530 -1.45 -8.84 21.62
C SER A 530 -1.85 -8.01 20.41
N VAL A 531 -1.68 -8.56 19.20
CA VAL A 531 -2.18 -7.98 17.95
C VAL A 531 -2.69 -9.11 17.09
N GLU A 532 -3.92 -8.97 16.60
CA GLU A 532 -4.52 -9.90 15.67
C GLU A 532 -5.15 -9.12 14.51
N ALA A 533 -4.73 -9.43 13.30
CA ALA A 533 -5.24 -8.90 12.05
C ALA A 533 -5.36 -10.04 11.05
N ILE A 534 -6.58 -10.53 10.84
CA ILE A 534 -6.86 -11.70 10.01
C ILE A 534 -7.70 -11.29 8.81
N ASP A 535 -7.27 -11.71 7.61
CA ASP A 535 -7.85 -11.27 6.33
C ASP A 535 -7.81 -9.74 6.21
N VAL A 536 -6.66 -9.17 6.57
CA VAL A 536 -6.41 -7.73 6.62
C VAL A 536 -5.29 -7.36 5.67
N THR A 537 -5.53 -6.35 4.83
CA THR A 537 -4.49 -5.63 4.08
C THR A 537 -4.34 -4.24 4.66
N ILE A 538 -3.12 -3.82 4.95
CA ILE A 538 -2.84 -2.47 5.45
C ILE A 538 -2.00 -1.72 4.44
N THR A 539 -2.46 -0.55 4.01
CA THR A 539 -1.71 0.37 3.15
C THR A 539 -1.40 1.65 3.93
N VAL A 540 -0.12 2.03 4.02
CA VAL A 540 0.34 3.20 4.78
C VAL A 540 1.04 4.22 3.87
N SER A 541 0.70 5.50 4.02
CA SER A 541 1.40 6.59 3.31
C SER A 541 2.76 6.95 3.91
N GLY A 542 2.95 6.71 5.21
CA GLY A 542 4.10 7.22 5.97
C GLY A 542 4.13 8.75 6.11
N LYS A 543 3.05 9.47 5.80
CA LYS A 543 2.99 10.95 5.81
C LYS A 543 3.09 11.55 7.22
N THR A 544 2.51 10.88 8.21
CA THR A 544 2.49 11.31 9.61
C THR A 544 2.99 10.19 10.50
N GLY A 545 3.99 10.45 11.33
CA GLY A 545 4.57 9.46 12.26
C GLY A 545 4.95 10.09 13.59
N VAL A 546 5.51 9.30 14.49
CA VAL A 546 6.08 9.81 15.74
C VAL A 546 7.48 10.35 15.48
N ALA A 547 7.84 11.45 16.15
CA ALA A 547 9.13 12.11 16.01
C ALA A 547 10.25 11.45 16.84
N SER A 548 9.90 10.60 17.81
CA SER A 548 10.84 10.02 18.77
C SER A 548 10.44 8.59 19.18
N GLY A 549 11.37 7.86 19.79
CA GLY A 549 11.18 6.47 20.22
C GLY A 549 11.49 5.44 19.11
N ASN A 550 11.27 4.16 19.40
CA ASN A 550 11.65 3.05 18.50
C ASN A 550 10.92 3.04 17.15
N CYS A 551 9.80 3.77 17.05
CA CYS A 551 9.01 3.90 15.84
C CYS A 551 9.28 5.21 15.07
N ALA A 552 10.25 6.02 15.50
CA ALA A 552 10.53 7.30 14.88
C ALA A 552 10.88 7.16 13.40
N GLY A 553 10.23 7.98 12.56
CA GLY A 553 10.50 8.01 11.11
C GLY A 553 10.05 6.78 10.31
N THR A 554 9.24 5.90 10.90
CA THR A 554 8.74 4.69 10.25
C THR A 554 7.31 4.86 9.72
N ALA A 555 6.99 4.17 8.62
CA ALA A 555 5.63 4.05 8.10
C ALA A 555 4.88 2.89 8.78
N PHE A 556 5.60 1.84 9.16
CA PHE A 556 5.09 0.72 9.95
C PHE A 556 6.04 0.40 11.10
N CYS A 557 5.51 0.20 12.30
CA CYS A 557 6.34 -0.16 13.44
C CYS A 557 5.63 -1.12 14.39
N VAL A 558 6.38 -2.10 14.89
CA VAL A 558 6.03 -2.87 16.08
C VAL A 558 7.14 -2.71 17.11
N SER A 559 6.83 -2.02 18.20
CA SER A 559 7.76 -1.72 19.29
C SER A 559 7.57 -2.64 20.50
N ALA A 560 8.33 -2.38 21.56
CA ALA A 560 8.42 -3.19 22.76
C ALA A 560 7.09 -3.43 23.47
N GLY A 561 6.99 -4.63 24.05
CA GLY A 561 5.83 -5.11 24.80
C GLY A 561 4.98 -6.12 24.02
N TYR A 562 4.98 -6.06 22.68
CA TYR A 562 4.22 -7.03 21.88
C TYR A 562 4.90 -8.38 21.73
N SER A 563 4.10 -9.44 21.84
CA SER A 563 4.46 -10.84 21.52
C SER A 563 3.29 -11.49 20.78
N ASN A 564 3.50 -12.54 19.98
CA ASN A 564 2.44 -13.23 19.22
C ASN A 564 1.61 -12.27 18.34
N VAL A 565 2.28 -11.34 17.67
CA VAL A 565 1.63 -10.43 16.70
C VAL A 565 1.25 -11.24 15.47
N VAL A 566 -0.04 -11.24 15.08
CA VAL A 566 -0.52 -11.99 13.92
C VAL A 566 -1.07 -11.04 12.87
N PHE A 567 -0.49 -11.08 11.68
CA PHE A 567 -1.02 -10.48 10.46
C PHE A 567 -1.20 -11.57 9.43
N ARG A 568 -2.41 -11.75 8.91
CA ARG A 568 -2.71 -12.65 7.81
C ARG A 568 -3.42 -11.88 6.71
N ALA A 569 -2.79 -11.82 5.55
CA ALA A 569 -3.37 -11.24 4.35
C ALA A 569 -4.68 -11.93 3.95
N PRO A 570 -5.55 -11.25 3.19
CA PRO A 570 -6.73 -11.87 2.61
C PRO A 570 -6.38 -13.03 1.68
N THR A 571 -7.17 -14.10 1.71
CA THR A 571 -7.02 -15.26 0.81
C THR A 571 -7.73 -15.08 -0.53
N SER A 572 -8.52 -14.01 -0.69
CA SER A 572 -9.29 -13.69 -1.89
C SER A 572 -9.42 -12.17 -2.08
N GLY A 573 -10.00 -11.75 -3.21
CA GLY A 573 -10.21 -10.34 -3.53
C GLY A 573 -8.98 -9.63 -4.13
N PRO A 574 -9.08 -8.32 -4.42
CA PRO A 574 -8.05 -7.57 -5.14
C PRO A 574 -6.70 -7.48 -4.41
N THR A 575 -6.72 -7.53 -3.08
CA THR A 575 -5.53 -7.49 -2.23
C THR A 575 -5.14 -8.87 -1.68
N LYS A 576 -5.59 -9.94 -2.35
CA LYS A 576 -5.20 -11.31 -2.02
C LYS A 576 -3.69 -11.41 -1.84
N GLY A 577 -3.27 -12.00 -0.72
CA GLY A 577 -1.87 -12.21 -0.38
C GLY A 577 -1.11 -10.95 0.02
N MET A 578 -1.76 -9.79 0.14
CA MET A 578 -1.11 -8.55 0.55
C MET A 578 -1.39 -8.27 2.03
N ALA A 579 -0.36 -8.33 2.87
CA ALA A 579 -0.49 -8.07 4.31
C ALA A 579 -0.28 -6.59 4.62
N VAL A 580 0.90 -6.05 4.25
CA VAL A 580 1.27 -4.66 4.52
C VAL A 580 1.96 -4.06 3.30
N LEU A 581 1.45 -2.91 2.88
CA LEU A 581 1.89 -2.13 1.75
C LEU A 581 2.39 -0.77 2.26
N GLY A 582 3.69 -0.57 2.16
CA GLY A 582 4.37 0.67 2.50
C GLY A 582 4.21 1.76 1.44
N PRO A 583 4.85 2.92 1.65
CA PRO A 583 4.81 4.00 0.67
C PRO A 583 5.38 3.55 -0.68
N ALA A 584 4.69 3.92 -1.76
CA ALA A 584 5.10 3.66 -3.14
C ALA A 584 5.22 4.95 -3.98
N ASP A 585 5.06 6.12 -3.35
CA ASP A 585 5.07 7.44 -4.00
C ASP A 585 6.41 8.19 -3.82
N GLY A 586 7.50 7.44 -3.61
CA GLY A 586 8.85 7.99 -3.45
C GLY A 586 9.24 8.35 -2.02
N ARG A 587 8.32 8.30 -1.04
CA ARG A 587 8.69 8.42 0.38
C ARG A 587 9.51 7.21 0.82
N THR A 588 10.50 7.42 1.68
CA THR A 588 11.46 6.38 2.11
C THR A 588 11.20 5.84 3.52
N ALA A 589 10.07 6.21 4.14
CA ALA A 589 9.70 5.72 5.45
C ALA A 589 9.43 4.19 5.38
N GLY A 590 10.22 3.43 6.15
CA GLY A 590 10.22 1.97 6.10
C GLY A 590 9.42 1.31 7.22
N ALA A 591 9.72 0.05 7.47
CA ALA A 591 9.17 -0.77 8.54
C ALA A 591 10.21 -1.11 9.61
N SER A 592 9.80 -1.12 10.89
CA SER A 592 10.66 -1.49 12.03
C SER A 592 9.98 -2.48 12.98
N LEU A 593 10.68 -3.57 13.31
CA LEU A 593 10.25 -4.60 14.27
C LEU A 593 11.38 -4.90 15.28
N VAL A 594 12.00 -3.86 15.83
CA VAL A 594 13.32 -3.96 16.50
C VAL A 594 13.27 -4.17 18.03
N ALA A 595 12.15 -3.83 18.68
CA ALA A 595 12.08 -3.79 20.15
C ALA A 595 10.99 -4.68 20.76
N GLY A 596 10.17 -5.33 19.93
CA GLY A 596 9.08 -6.24 20.30
C GLY A 596 8.77 -7.21 19.16
N ALA A 597 7.62 -7.87 19.20
CA ALA A 597 7.20 -8.86 18.20
C ALA A 597 7.89 -10.23 18.30
N SER A 598 8.15 -10.71 19.52
CA SER A 598 8.53 -12.12 19.70
C SER A 598 7.39 -13.03 19.23
N ASN A 599 7.69 -14.10 18.50
CA ASN A 599 6.72 -15.01 17.89
C ASN A 599 5.70 -14.33 16.97
N ALA A 600 6.10 -13.25 16.30
CA ALA A 600 5.25 -12.61 15.33
C ALA A 600 5.09 -13.48 14.08
N ARG A 601 3.86 -13.54 13.57
CA ARG A 601 3.46 -14.31 12.41
C ARG A 601 2.85 -13.36 11.41
N ILE A 602 3.55 -13.17 10.30
CA ILE A 602 3.05 -12.38 9.18
C ILE A 602 2.92 -13.35 8.01
N SER A 603 1.73 -13.37 7.41
CA SER A 603 1.39 -14.16 6.22
C SER A 603 0.87 -13.20 5.16
N GLY A 604 1.49 -13.23 3.99
CA GLY A 604 1.33 -12.35 2.85
C GLY A 604 2.58 -11.53 2.53
N ALA A 605 2.47 -10.68 1.52
CA ALA A 605 3.46 -9.71 1.12
C ALA A 605 3.56 -8.56 2.13
N PHE A 606 4.80 -8.30 2.55
CA PHE A 606 5.22 -7.17 3.36
C PHE A 606 6.14 -6.31 2.50
N TYR A 607 5.56 -5.30 1.87
CA TYR A 607 6.10 -4.63 0.68
C TYR A 607 6.38 -3.15 0.95
N PHE A 608 7.65 -2.77 0.99
CA PHE A 608 8.15 -1.40 1.20
C PHE A 608 9.16 -1.04 0.10
N PRO A 609 8.72 -0.81 -1.15
CA PRO A 609 9.62 -0.74 -2.30
C PRO A 609 10.68 0.38 -2.20
N THR A 610 10.35 1.48 -1.51
CA THR A 610 11.21 2.64 -1.33
C THR A 610 11.76 2.80 0.09
N GLY A 611 11.33 1.94 1.03
CA GLY A 611 11.69 2.04 2.45
C GLY A 611 12.40 0.78 2.97
N PRO A 612 13.27 0.91 3.99
CA PRO A 612 13.95 -0.25 4.57
C PRO A 612 12.99 -1.07 5.44
N ILE A 613 13.23 -2.38 5.53
CA ILE A 613 12.61 -3.26 6.54
C ILE A 613 13.70 -3.65 7.54
N VAL A 614 13.51 -3.27 8.80
CA VAL A 614 14.46 -3.51 9.89
C VAL A 614 13.83 -4.38 10.97
N MET A 615 14.55 -5.42 11.38
CA MET A 615 14.16 -6.37 12.44
C MET A 615 15.26 -6.47 13.50
N GLY A 616 14.88 -6.67 14.76
CA GLY A 616 15.85 -6.66 15.86
C GLY A 616 15.31 -7.18 17.19
N GLY A 617 16.20 -7.32 18.18
CA GLY A 617 15.83 -7.50 19.59
C GLY A 617 15.14 -8.83 19.92
N GLY A 618 15.52 -9.93 19.26
CA GLY A 618 14.90 -11.24 19.43
C GLY A 618 13.52 -11.38 18.78
N SER A 619 13.12 -10.44 17.92
CA SER A 619 11.93 -10.58 17.08
C SER A 619 12.02 -11.86 16.26
N SER A 620 10.99 -12.69 16.29
CA SER A 620 10.85 -13.82 15.36
C SER A 620 9.69 -13.54 14.42
N LEU A 621 9.97 -13.52 13.12
CA LEU A 621 8.96 -13.53 12.07
C LEU A 621 8.94 -14.91 11.44
N GLY A 622 7.77 -15.51 11.31
CA GLY A 622 7.61 -16.74 10.55
C GLY A 622 6.22 -16.86 9.95
N GLY A 623 6.12 -17.48 8.78
CA GLY A 623 4.87 -18.09 8.37
C GLY A 623 4.52 -19.20 9.37
N GLY A 624 3.29 -19.24 9.89
CA GLY A 624 2.77 -20.46 10.51
C GLY A 624 2.86 -21.65 9.54
N GLY A 625 2.76 -22.88 10.04
CA GLY A 625 2.77 -24.07 9.17
C GLY A 625 1.65 -23.98 8.13
N GLY A 626 2.00 -23.59 6.89
CA GLY A 626 1.07 -23.34 5.78
C GLY A 626 0.93 -21.86 5.34
N ASP A 627 1.54 -20.90 6.02
CA ASP A 627 1.44 -19.45 5.75
C ASP A 627 2.61 -18.91 4.91
N CYS A 628 2.31 -17.97 3.99
CA CYS A 628 3.26 -17.48 2.98
C CYS A 628 3.81 -16.09 3.28
N LEU A 629 5.03 -15.93 3.80
CA LEU A 629 5.62 -14.60 4.00
C LEU A 629 6.50 -14.20 2.82
N GLN A 630 6.24 -13.04 2.20
CA GLN A 630 7.14 -12.41 1.23
C GLN A 630 7.60 -11.04 1.76
N LEU A 631 8.91 -10.83 1.92
CA LEU A 631 9.52 -9.58 2.39
C LEU A 631 10.18 -8.84 1.23
N ILE A 632 9.73 -7.64 0.91
CA ILE A 632 10.31 -6.84 -0.18
C ILE A 632 10.52 -5.42 0.35
N GLY A 633 11.76 -4.97 0.39
CA GLY A 633 12.14 -3.65 0.89
C GLY A 633 13.20 -2.99 0.02
N SER A 634 13.46 -1.69 0.21
CA SER A 634 14.66 -1.06 -0.39
C SER A 634 15.94 -1.69 0.16
N ARG A 635 15.90 -2.05 1.44
CA ARG A 635 16.96 -2.72 2.22
C ARG A 635 16.31 -3.63 3.24
N ILE A 636 16.94 -4.77 3.53
CA ILE A 636 16.54 -5.68 4.61
C ILE A 636 17.67 -5.71 5.65
N ALA A 637 17.35 -5.45 6.91
CA ALA A 637 18.33 -5.49 8.00
C ALA A 637 17.82 -6.28 9.20
N LEU A 638 18.59 -7.26 9.65
CA LEU A 638 18.34 -8.04 10.87
C LEU A 638 19.46 -7.78 11.89
N SER A 639 19.09 -7.63 13.15
CA SER A 639 20.03 -7.39 14.27
C SER A 639 19.63 -8.11 15.56
N GLY A 640 20.53 -8.18 16.54
CA GLY A 640 20.22 -8.53 17.94
C GLY A 640 19.41 -9.82 18.13
N GLY A 641 19.84 -10.93 17.53
CA GLY A 641 19.22 -12.25 17.67
C GLY A 641 17.86 -12.42 16.98
N ALA A 642 17.45 -11.49 16.13
CA ALA A 642 16.23 -11.63 15.33
C ALA A 642 16.30 -12.83 14.38
N ASN A 643 15.16 -13.50 14.19
CA ASN A 643 15.00 -14.62 13.27
C ASN A 643 13.85 -14.33 12.30
N ALA A 644 14.03 -14.60 11.01
CA ALA A 644 12.95 -14.48 10.02
C ALA A 644 12.86 -15.75 9.19
N ALA A 645 11.64 -16.30 9.06
CA ALA A 645 11.32 -17.47 8.26
C ALA A 645 10.31 -17.10 7.16
N SER A 646 10.61 -17.43 5.91
CA SER A 646 9.83 -17.11 4.72
C SER A 646 9.72 -18.35 3.84
N ASN A 647 8.49 -18.73 3.47
CA ASN A 647 8.22 -20.10 2.99
C ASN A 647 7.52 -20.19 1.61
N CYS A 648 7.21 -19.08 0.91
CA CYS A 648 6.74 -19.14 -0.48
C CYS A 648 6.60 -17.76 -1.15
N LEU A 649 6.19 -17.80 -2.42
CA LEU A 649 5.88 -16.68 -3.30
C LEU A 649 4.36 -16.54 -3.48
N GLU A 650 3.74 -15.49 -2.93
CA GLU A 650 2.40 -15.10 -3.37
C GLU A 650 2.50 -13.96 -4.37
N GLY A 651 2.40 -14.31 -5.66
CA GLY A 651 2.38 -13.37 -6.77
C GLY A 651 1.70 -13.97 -7.99
N GLY A 652 0.36 -13.84 -8.05
CA GLY A 652 -0.47 -14.09 -9.23
C GLY A 652 -1.59 -15.14 -9.03
N PRO A 653 -2.80 -14.92 -9.55
CA PRO A 653 -3.84 -15.94 -9.59
C PRO A 653 -3.46 -17.03 -10.59
N GLY A 654 -3.10 -18.21 -10.10
CA GLY A 654 -2.99 -19.45 -10.88
C GLY A 654 -1.78 -19.53 -11.82
N GLY A 655 -0.80 -20.33 -11.44
CA GLY A 655 0.30 -20.74 -12.32
C GLY A 655 1.58 -20.90 -11.56
N THR A 656 2.20 -22.08 -11.66
CA THR A 656 3.61 -22.31 -11.38
C THR A 656 4.43 -21.34 -12.25
N ASN A 657 4.73 -20.15 -11.72
CA ASN A 657 5.48 -19.09 -12.41
C ASN A 657 6.94 -19.54 -12.64
N LYS A 658 7.15 -20.33 -13.69
CA LYS A 658 8.46 -20.45 -14.33
C LYS A 658 8.72 -19.13 -15.04
N LYS A 659 9.54 -18.27 -14.43
CA LYS A 659 9.87 -16.96 -14.97
C LYS A 659 10.70 -17.12 -16.25
N VAL A 660 10.31 -16.34 -17.26
CA VAL A 660 11.09 -16.11 -18.47
C VAL A 660 11.92 -14.84 -18.25
N SER A 661 13.20 -14.88 -18.58
CA SER A 661 14.09 -13.71 -18.49
C SER A 661 14.77 -13.51 -19.83
N LEU A 662 14.78 -12.27 -20.32
CA LEU A 662 15.59 -11.90 -21.48
C LEU A 662 17.08 -11.94 -21.12
N ILE A 663 17.86 -12.55 -22.00
CA ILE A 663 19.31 -12.51 -21.96
C ILE A 663 19.71 -11.46 -23.01
N GLN A 664 20.16 -10.30 -22.53
CA GLN A 664 20.75 -9.26 -23.37
C GLN A 664 22.25 -9.46 -23.49
#